data_AF-A0A1A8S9R2-F1
#
_entry.id   AF-A0A1A8S9R2-F1
#
_cell.length_a   1.000
_cell.length_b   1.000
_cell.length_c   1.000
_cell.angle_alpha   90.00
_cell.angle_beta   90.00
_cell.angle_gamma   90.00
#
_symmetry.space_group_name_H-M   'P 1'
#
loop_
_entity.id
_entity.type
_entity.pdbx_description
1 polymer ?
#
loop_
_entity_poly.entity_id
_entity_poly.type
_entity_poly.pdbx_seq_one_letter_code
_entity_poly.pdbx_strand_id
1 'polypeptide(L)'
;MPDPTQDEVRGEGEDREKRLSDRSSQKENLADLAVNTSETELLSDIFGLDLRREGGQYKITPHNPNASITELLNSPVPSPALPTDSQPKLRQRHQSKMCSQKEAVPKVGSEPEKLSEQRPVEEQDKQPKSEKMKPKVRRHHNSKSDEPDLQESVFLKKIIIYQRKLLNYFARNFYNMRMLALFVAFAINFILLFYKVSTCSSLVEESEAVHTSRQTARSVQWDPLVGVTDVKKGMSDETGEPLKPVTVRFVLEESSGYMEPMLRILAILHTVISFFCIIGYYCLKVPLVIFKREKEVARKLEFDGLYITEQPSEDDIKGQWDRLVINTQSFPNNYWDKFVKRKVMDKYGEFYGHDRISELLGLDKAALDFSSANKKRKPRKDSSLAAVLNSIDVKYQIWKLGVVFTDNSFLYLAWYMSMSVLGHYNNFFFAAHLLDIAMGFKTLRTILSSVTHNGKQLVLTVGLLAVVVYLYTVVAFNFFRKFYNKSEDGELPDMKCDDMLTCYMFHMYVGVRAGGGIGDQIEDPAGDEYEIYRIIFDITFFFFVIVILLAIIQGLIIDAFGELRDQQEQVKEDMETKCFICGIGNDYFDTVPHGFETHTLQEHNLANYLFFLMYLINKDETEHTGQESYVWKMYQERCWEFFPAGDCFRKQYEDQLN
;
A
#
# COMPACT_ATOMS: atom_id res chain seq x y z
N MET A 1 -32.11 -27.36 -18.81
CA MET A 1 -31.77 -28.63 -18.15
C MET A 1 -31.43 -29.65 -19.22
N PRO A 2 -30.25 -30.28 -19.18
CA PRO A 2 -28.97 -29.83 -18.61
C PRO A 2 -27.96 -29.48 -19.72
N ASP A 3 -26.74 -29.10 -19.33
CA ASP A 3 -25.52 -29.11 -20.15
C ASP A 3 -24.62 -30.26 -19.67
N PRO A 4 -23.87 -30.93 -20.56
CA PRO A 4 -22.50 -31.29 -20.20
C PRO A 4 -21.48 -31.23 -21.35
N THR A 5 -20.52 -30.32 -21.20
CA THR A 5 -19.06 -30.49 -21.44
C THR A 5 -18.56 -31.84 -22.01
N GLN A 6 -17.72 -31.82 -23.06
CA GLN A 6 -16.28 -32.16 -22.93
C GLN A 6 -15.43 -31.86 -24.19
N ASP A 7 -14.12 -31.99 -23.99
CA ASP A 7 -12.98 -31.68 -24.86
C ASP A 7 -13.01 -32.21 -26.31
N GLU A 8 -12.38 -31.47 -27.23
CA GLU A 8 -11.55 -32.11 -28.26
C GLU A 8 -10.31 -31.25 -28.62
N VAL A 9 -9.27 -31.88 -29.16
CA VAL A 9 -7.90 -31.35 -29.25
C VAL A 9 -7.30 -31.56 -30.64
N ARG A 10 -6.62 -30.52 -31.16
CA ARG A 10 -5.62 -30.53 -32.24
C ARG A 10 -6.12 -30.79 -33.68
N GLY A 11 -5.95 -29.77 -34.53
CA GLY A 11 -5.85 -29.90 -35.99
C GLY A 11 -4.63 -29.12 -36.50
N GLU A 12 -3.94 -29.64 -37.51
CA GLU A 12 -2.69 -29.10 -38.07
C GLU A 12 -2.83 -28.78 -39.57
N GLY A 13 -2.02 -27.84 -40.09
CA GLY A 13 -1.89 -27.52 -41.52
C GLY A 13 -2.82 -26.40 -42.02
N GLU A 14 -2.47 -25.61 -43.03
CA GLU A 14 -1.32 -25.69 -43.95
C GLU A 14 -0.64 -24.32 -44.18
N ASP A 15 0.65 -24.35 -44.55
CA ASP A 15 1.38 -23.19 -45.08
C ASP A 15 0.88 -22.76 -46.46
N ARG A 16 0.97 -21.45 -46.76
CA ARG A 16 1.01 -20.99 -48.16
C ARG A 16 1.87 -19.76 -48.39
N GLU A 17 3.17 -19.99 -48.61
CA GLU A 17 4.06 -18.97 -49.19
C GLU A 17 3.47 -18.38 -50.49
N LYS A 18 3.59 -17.05 -50.65
CA LYS A 18 3.83 -16.44 -51.96
C LYS A 18 4.93 -15.40 -51.84
N ARG A 19 5.87 -15.45 -52.79
CA ARG A 19 7.14 -14.71 -52.80
C ARG A 19 7.12 -13.47 -53.70
N LEU A 20 7.94 -12.49 -53.29
CA LEU A 20 8.70 -11.55 -54.13
C LEU A 20 7.94 -10.62 -55.10
N SER A 21 8.14 -9.31 -54.93
CA SER A 21 9.10 -8.60 -55.81
C SER A 21 9.55 -7.27 -55.20
N ASP A 22 10.87 -7.02 -55.21
CA ASP A 22 11.44 -5.73 -54.82
C ASP A 22 11.16 -4.66 -55.88
N ARG A 23 11.13 -3.38 -55.45
CA ARG A 23 11.38 -2.25 -56.37
C ARG A 23 12.28 -1.22 -55.71
N SER A 24 13.18 -0.65 -56.51
CA SER A 24 14.43 -0.07 -56.03
C SER A 24 14.39 1.43 -55.71
N SER A 25 15.16 1.78 -54.67
CA SER A 25 15.94 3.01 -54.53
C SER A 25 15.24 4.38 -54.58
N GLN A 26 15.42 5.13 -53.49
CA GLN A 26 16.13 6.41 -53.57
C GLN A 26 17.02 6.60 -52.33
N LYS A 27 18.27 7.02 -52.56
CA LYS A 27 19.15 7.61 -51.54
C LYS A 27 19.18 9.11 -51.81
N GLU A 28 19.11 9.94 -50.77
CA GLU A 28 20.11 11.01 -50.57
C GLU A 28 19.98 11.70 -49.21
N ASN A 29 21.13 12.22 -48.75
CA ASN A 29 21.31 13.38 -47.88
C ASN A 29 20.40 13.59 -46.65
N LEU A 30 20.90 13.18 -45.48
CA LEU A 30 20.83 14.00 -44.27
C LEU A 30 21.98 13.68 -43.31
N ALA A 31 23.16 14.22 -43.63
CA ALA A 31 24.34 14.18 -42.79
C ALA A 31 24.51 15.53 -42.08
N ASP A 32 23.69 15.80 -41.06
CA ASP A 32 23.97 16.81 -40.03
C ASP A 32 23.01 16.65 -38.84
N LEU A 33 23.49 16.02 -37.75
CA LEU A 33 22.95 16.13 -36.39
C LEU A 33 23.88 15.40 -35.40
N ALA A 34 24.83 16.13 -34.84
CA ALA A 34 25.70 15.64 -33.76
C ALA A 34 24.96 15.68 -32.41
N VAL A 35 24.11 14.68 -32.14
CA VAL A 35 23.30 14.59 -30.91
C VAL A 35 24.18 14.30 -29.69
N ASN A 36 23.88 14.96 -28.56
CA ASN A 36 24.63 14.80 -27.32
C ASN A 36 24.45 13.39 -26.72
N THR A 37 25.55 12.77 -26.30
CA THR A 37 25.57 11.44 -25.66
C THR A 37 24.83 11.35 -24.32
N SER A 38 24.41 12.47 -23.75
CA SER A 38 23.62 12.53 -22.50
C SER A 38 22.16 12.09 -22.65
N GLU A 39 21.60 12.07 -23.86
CA GLU A 39 20.20 11.71 -24.08
C GLU A 39 20.03 10.20 -24.38
N THR A 40 21.08 9.55 -24.89
CA THR A 40 21.08 8.10 -25.18
C THR A 40 20.84 7.23 -23.96
N GLU A 41 21.35 7.60 -22.77
CA GLU A 41 21.09 6.86 -21.52
C GLU A 41 19.64 7.06 -21.01
N LEU A 42 19.00 8.17 -21.36
CA LEU A 42 17.64 8.51 -20.91
C LEU A 42 16.58 7.65 -21.61
N LEU A 43 16.78 7.35 -22.89
CA LEU A 43 15.82 6.59 -23.70
C LEU A 43 15.80 5.08 -23.35
N SER A 44 16.96 4.50 -23.01
CA SER A 44 17.06 3.11 -22.56
C SER A 44 16.32 2.88 -21.23
N ASP A 45 16.43 3.81 -20.29
CA ASP A 45 15.83 3.72 -18.94
C ASP A 45 14.28 3.87 -18.95
N ILE A 46 13.70 4.43 -20.02
CA ILE A 46 12.25 4.66 -20.16
C ILE A 46 11.55 3.52 -20.92
N PHE A 47 12.16 2.97 -21.97
CA PHE A 47 11.50 2.01 -22.88
C PHE A 47 12.09 0.59 -22.89
N GLY A 48 13.22 0.31 -22.23
CA GLY A 48 13.79 -1.05 -22.14
C GLY A 48 14.31 -1.59 -23.49
N LEU A 49 14.85 -0.69 -24.32
CA LEU A 49 15.41 -1.00 -25.63
C LEU A 49 16.92 -0.75 -25.62
N ASP A 50 17.70 -1.77 -25.99
CA ASP A 50 19.16 -1.64 -26.14
C ASP A 50 19.55 -1.33 -27.59
N LEU A 51 20.48 -0.38 -27.74
CA LEU A 51 21.07 0.05 -29.01
C LEU A 51 22.46 -0.59 -29.19
N ARG A 52 22.53 -1.70 -29.92
CA ARG A 52 23.80 -2.40 -30.19
C ARG A 52 24.35 -2.00 -31.56
N ARG A 53 25.63 -1.61 -31.60
CA ARG A 53 26.33 -1.16 -32.81
C ARG A 53 27.25 -2.26 -33.34
N GLU A 54 26.84 -2.91 -34.43
CA GLU A 54 27.66 -3.88 -35.17
C GLU A 54 27.81 -3.41 -36.63
N GLY A 55 28.97 -3.67 -37.24
CA GLY A 55 29.21 -3.41 -38.67
C GLY A 55 29.14 -1.95 -39.14
N GLY A 56 28.87 -0.98 -38.24
CA GLY A 56 28.71 0.43 -38.58
C GLY A 56 27.25 0.93 -38.61
N GLN A 57 26.26 0.05 -38.46
CA GLN A 57 24.85 0.43 -38.26
C GLN A 57 24.41 0.18 -36.81
N TYR A 58 23.36 0.88 -36.39
CA TYR A 58 22.72 0.70 -35.09
C TYR A 58 21.50 -0.19 -35.25
N LYS A 59 21.38 -1.21 -34.39
CA LYS A 59 20.20 -2.08 -34.33
C LYS A 59 19.56 -1.98 -32.95
N ILE A 60 18.25 -1.78 -32.94
CA ILE A 60 17.43 -1.76 -31.73
C ILE A 60 16.97 -3.19 -31.43
N THR A 61 17.08 -3.61 -30.17
CA THR A 61 16.57 -4.90 -29.68
C THR A 61 15.88 -4.75 -28.33
N PRO A 62 14.74 -5.43 -28.09
CA PRO A 62 14.07 -5.41 -26.79
C PRO A 62 14.87 -6.20 -25.74
N HIS A 63 14.96 -5.67 -24.53
CA HIS A 63 15.74 -6.27 -23.44
C HIS A 63 15.12 -7.60 -22.98
N ASN A 64 15.83 -8.72 -23.21
CA ASN A 64 15.46 -10.04 -22.70
C ASN A 64 15.91 -10.17 -21.22
N PRO A 65 15.02 -10.46 -20.25
CA PRO A 65 15.37 -10.52 -18.84
C PRO A 65 16.06 -11.82 -18.39
N ASN A 66 16.13 -12.85 -19.24
CA ASN A 66 16.62 -14.19 -18.88
C ASN A 66 18.06 -14.50 -19.33
N ALA A 67 18.82 -13.50 -19.81
CA ALA A 67 20.23 -13.68 -20.16
C ALA A 67 21.08 -13.94 -18.90
N SER A 68 21.90 -15.01 -18.92
CA SER A 68 22.68 -15.40 -17.75
C SER A 68 23.83 -14.43 -17.48
N ILE A 69 24.10 -14.19 -16.19
CA ILE A 69 25.19 -13.33 -15.68
C ILE A 69 26.57 -13.72 -16.26
N THR A 70 26.73 -14.98 -16.70
CA THR A 70 27.96 -15.53 -17.27
C THR A 70 28.46 -14.81 -18.54
N GLU A 71 27.60 -14.20 -19.35
CA GLU A 71 28.03 -13.53 -20.60
C GLU A 71 28.58 -12.11 -20.36
N LEU A 72 28.01 -11.38 -19.39
CA LEU A 72 28.42 -10.02 -19.05
C LEU A 72 29.87 -9.92 -18.52
N LEU A 73 30.45 -11.03 -18.04
CA LEU A 73 31.81 -11.08 -17.49
C LEU A 73 32.91 -11.24 -18.56
N ASN A 74 32.56 -11.52 -19.82
CA ASN A 74 33.53 -11.93 -20.85
C ASN A 74 33.75 -10.90 -21.99
N SER A 75 33.24 -9.68 -21.88
CA SER A 75 33.50 -8.61 -22.87
C SER A 75 34.85 -7.91 -22.63
N PRO A 76 35.80 -7.89 -23.60
CA PRO A 76 37.11 -7.27 -23.41
C PRO A 76 37.07 -5.73 -23.35
N VAL A 77 37.92 -5.14 -22.51
CA VAL A 77 38.07 -3.68 -22.37
C VAL A 77 38.93 -3.09 -23.50
N PRO A 78 38.48 -2.06 -24.24
CA PRO A 78 39.32 -1.34 -25.20
C PRO A 78 40.22 -0.30 -24.53
N SER A 79 41.52 -0.31 -24.84
CA SER A 79 42.47 0.75 -24.46
C SER A 79 42.42 1.93 -25.46
N PRO A 80 42.66 3.19 -25.02
CA PRO A 80 42.67 4.36 -25.91
C PRO A 80 43.89 4.38 -26.84
N ALA A 81 43.73 4.94 -28.04
CA ALA A 81 44.78 5.00 -29.07
C ALA A 81 44.79 6.34 -29.84
N LEU A 82 46.00 6.82 -30.15
CA LEU A 82 46.32 8.00 -30.96
C LEU A 82 47.84 8.02 -31.24
N PRO A 83 48.32 8.39 -32.43
CA PRO A 83 47.89 7.94 -33.76
C PRO A 83 49.03 7.26 -34.57
N THR A 84 48.64 6.64 -35.70
CA THR A 84 49.36 6.37 -36.98
C THR A 84 50.91 6.56 -37.00
N ASP A 85 51.74 5.60 -37.44
CA ASP A 85 51.83 5.18 -38.86
C ASP A 85 52.67 3.89 -39.14
N SER A 86 52.44 3.27 -40.31
CA SER A 86 53.33 2.39 -41.10
C SER A 86 53.73 0.97 -40.60
N GLN A 87 54.13 0.13 -41.57
CA GLN A 87 54.37 -1.34 -41.53
C GLN A 87 55.85 -1.66 -41.92
N PRO A 88 56.35 -2.93 -42.00
CA PRO A 88 56.06 -4.18 -41.26
C PRO A 88 57.30 -5.08 -40.93
N LYS A 89 57.11 -6.13 -40.10
CA LYS A 89 57.94 -7.38 -39.97
C LYS A 89 59.38 -7.18 -39.41
N LEU A 90 60.05 -8.13 -38.73
CA LEU A 90 59.88 -9.57 -38.43
C LEU A 90 60.34 -9.78 -36.93
N ARG A 91 60.70 -10.92 -36.27
CA ARG A 91 60.94 -12.34 -36.59
C ARG A 91 60.86 -13.26 -35.33
N GLN A 92 60.33 -14.48 -35.50
CA GLN A 92 60.69 -15.82 -34.94
C GLN A 92 61.81 -15.94 -33.85
N ARG A 93 61.83 -16.89 -32.88
CA ARG A 93 61.05 -18.16 -32.64
C ARG A 93 61.42 -18.81 -31.25
N HIS A 94 60.53 -19.63 -30.65
CA HIS A 94 60.81 -20.71 -29.64
C HIS A 94 61.44 -20.31 -28.26
N GLN A 95 61.36 -21.07 -27.14
CA GLN A 95 60.47 -22.17 -26.69
C GLN A 95 60.41 -22.28 -25.13
N SER A 96 59.34 -22.89 -24.62
CA SER A 96 58.98 -23.29 -23.23
C SER A 96 60.06 -23.65 -22.18
N LYS A 97 59.87 -23.25 -20.90
CA LYS A 97 59.58 -24.15 -19.74
C LYS A 97 59.30 -23.42 -18.39
N MET A 98 58.98 -24.18 -17.34
CA MET A 98 58.45 -23.73 -16.03
C MET A 98 59.49 -23.40 -14.94
N CYS A 99 59.17 -22.37 -14.13
CA CYS A 99 59.25 -22.26 -12.66
C CYS A 99 60.33 -23.02 -11.84
N SER A 100 61.20 -22.28 -11.13
CA SER A 100 61.29 -22.31 -9.64
C SER A 100 62.08 -21.10 -9.10
N GLN A 101 62.33 -21.04 -7.77
CA GLN A 101 62.80 -19.86 -7.03
C GLN A 101 64.32 -19.79 -6.75
N LYS A 102 64.80 -18.54 -6.56
CA LYS A 102 65.87 -18.06 -5.64
C LYS A 102 67.29 -18.65 -5.73
N GLU A 103 68.26 -17.73 -5.70
CA GLU A 103 69.42 -17.86 -4.80
C GLU A 103 69.94 -16.48 -4.36
N ALA A 104 70.67 -16.41 -3.24
CA ALA A 104 71.27 -15.18 -2.69
C ALA A 104 72.47 -15.53 -1.79
N VAL A 105 73.57 -14.76 -1.86
CA VAL A 105 74.83 -15.01 -1.12
C VAL A 105 75.38 -13.68 -0.54
N PRO A 106 75.99 -13.65 0.67
CA PRO A 106 75.85 -12.49 1.57
C PRO A 106 77.16 -12.03 2.28
N LYS A 107 76.98 -11.35 3.43
CA LYS A 107 77.94 -10.94 4.51
C LYS A 107 78.35 -9.45 4.50
N VAL A 108 78.75 -8.80 5.61
CA VAL A 108 78.31 -8.71 7.04
C VAL A 108 79.45 -8.05 7.87
N GLY A 109 79.09 -7.11 8.78
CA GLY A 109 79.98 -6.49 9.77
C GLY A 109 80.69 -5.20 9.31
N SER A 110 81.08 -4.26 10.19
CA SER A 110 80.81 -4.10 11.64
C SER A 110 81.16 -2.66 12.13
N GLU A 111 80.76 -2.33 13.36
CA GLU A 111 81.03 -1.10 14.17
C GLU A 111 82.55 -0.89 14.52
N PRO A 112 83.04 0.19 15.23
CA PRO A 112 82.33 1.10 16.18
C PRO A 112 82.78 2.58 16.40
N GLU A 113 81.97 3.28 17.23
CA GLU A 113 82.27 4.28 18.31
C GLU A 113 83.13 5.58 18.19
N LYS A 114 82.66 6.61 18.95
CA LYS A 114 83.37 7.78 19.57
C LYS A 114 83.94 8.87 18.62
N LEU A 115 84.00 10.17 18.94
CA LEU A 115 84.00 10.92 20.20
C LEU A 115 83.29 12.31 20.08
N SER A 116 83.13 13.05 21.18
CA SER A 116 82.46 14.37 21.32
C SER A 116 83.36 15.61 21.08
N GLU A 117 82.77 16.79 20.89
CA GLU A 117 83.00 18.04 21.69
C GLU A 117 81.93 19.12 21.39
N GLN A 118 81.18 19.70 22.36
CA GLN A 118 81.47 20.82 23.31
C GLN A 118 81.40 22.24 22.68
N ARG A 119 80.90 23.33 23.30
CA ARG A 119 80.01 23.67 24.46
C ARG A 119 79.75 25.23 24.37
N PRO A 120 79.30 26.05 25.38
CA PRO A 120 78.68 25.84 26.71
C PRO A 120 77.43 26.73 27.07
N VAL A 121 76.69 26.35 28.15
CA VAL A 121 76.09 27.22 29.22
C VAL A 121 74.90 28.16 28.86
N GLU A 122 73.87 28.43 29.70
CA GLU A 122 73.61 28.13 31.14
C GLU A 122 72.21 27.49 31.41
N GLU A 123 71.62 27.62 32.62
CA GLU A 123 70.79 26.56 33.26
C GLU A 123 69.44 27.00 33.93
N GLN A 124 68.64 26.00 34.35
CA GLN A 124 67.55 25.98 35.38
C GLN A 124 66.10 26.49 35.11
N ASP A 125 65.25 25.55 34.69
CA ASP A 125 64.10 24.95 35.42
C ASP A 125 62.85 25.76 35.91
N LYS A 126 61.69 25.06 35.86
CA LYS A 126 60.35 25.30 36.47
C LYS A 126 59.30 26.25 35.85
N GLN A 127 58.05 25.85 36.09
CA GLN A 127 56.72 26.34 35.66
C GLN A 127 56.20 27.54 36.50
N PRO A 128 55.02 28.19 36.20
CA PRO A 128 54.14 28.14 35.01
C PRO A 128 53.62 29.54 34.51
N LYS A 129 52.61 29.54 33.61
CA LYS A 129 51.55 30.55 33.36
C LYS A 129 51.72 31.66 32.29
N SER A 130 51.05 31.39 31.14
CA SER A 130 49.96 32.17 30.53
C SER A 130 50.13 33.52 29.80
N GLU A 131 49.43 33.57 28.65
CA GLU A 131 48.83 34.73 27.93
C GLU A 131 49.61 35.54 26.88
N LYS A 132 48.99 35.60 25.67
CA LYS A 132 49.00 36.66 24.63
C LYS A 132 50.38 36.98 23.98
N MET A 133 50.54 37.03 22.65
CA MET A 133 49.63 37.60 21.63
C MET A 133 49.91 37.02 20.21
N LYS A 134 48.95 37.18 19.27
CA LYS A 134 49.12 36.97 17.79
C LYS A 134 49.77 38.24 17.16
N PRO A 135 50.09 38.37 15.83
CA PRO A 135 49.81 37.47 14.68
C PRO A 135 50.88 37.39 13.52
N LYS A 136 50.65 36.50 12.52
CA LYS A 136 51.06 36.62 11.08
C LYS A 136 52.60 36.55 10.76
N VAL A 137 53.11 36.13 9.58
CA VAL A 137 52.53 35.68 8.28
C VAL A 137 53.52 34.83 7.43
N ARG A 138 53.03 33.89 6.58
CA ARG A 138 53.73 33.20 5.43
C ARG A 138 54.93 32.29 5.80
N ARG A 139 55.40 31.29 5.01
CA ARG A 139 55.02 30.70 3.69
C ARG A 139 55.64 29.28 3.52
N HIS A 140 54.95 28.34 2.84
CA HIS A 140 55.45 27.02 2.35
C HIS A 140 55.90 25.99 3.43
N HIS A 141 55.91 24.66 3.23
CA HIS A 141 55.56 23.81 2.07
C HIS A 141 54.89 22.48 2.51
N ASN A 142 54.09 21.88 1.62
CA ASN A 142 53.75 20.45 1.47
C ASN A 142 53.43 19.55 2.69
N SER A 143 52.16 19.16 2.80
CA SER A 143 51.77 17.75 2.99
C SER A 143 50.45 17.48 2.25
N LYS A 144 50.20 16.26 1.79
CA LYS A 144 48.93 15.85 1.17
C LYS A 144 47.95 15.36 2.24
N SER A 145 46.70 15.81 2.19
CA SER A 145 45.59 15.25 2.96
C SER A 145 44.26 15.51 2.25
N ASP A 146 44.11 14.95 1.05
CA ASP A 146 42.82 14.83 0.37
C ASP A 146 42.13 13.51 0.77
N GLU A 147 40.80 13.50 0.72
CA GLU A 147 39.89 12.35 0.89
C GLU A 147 39.96 11.59 2.24
N PRO A 148 38.99 11.87 3.13
CA PRO A 148 37.98 10.83 3.40
C PRO A 148 36.54 11.23 3.00
N ASP A 149 36.15 12.50 3.17
CA ASP A 149 34.76 12.98 3.01
C ASP A 149 34.15 12.66 1.63
N LEU A 150 34.97 12.70 0.58
CA LEU A 150 34.49 12.45 -0.78
C LEU A 150 34.04 10.99 -0.96
N GLN A 151 34.78 10.04 -0.36
CA GLN A 151 34.54 8.61 -0.45
C GLN A 151 33.29 8.18 0.33
N GLU A 152 33.06 8.73 1.53
CA GLU A 152 31.79 8.53 2.26
C GLU A 152 30.60 9.08 1.46
N SER A 153 30.76 10.26 0.84
CA SER A 153 29.70 10.82 -0.01
C SER A 153 29.34 9.91 -1.20
N VAL A 154 30.31 9.17 -1.76
CA VAL A 154 30.09 8.22 -2.86
C VAL A 154 29.43 6.94 -2.35
N PHE A 155 29.81 6.45 -1.16
CA PHE A 155 29.17 5.28 -0.54
C PHE A 155 27.69 5.56 -0.20
N LEU A 156 27.39 6.71 0.41
CA LEU A 156 26.01 7.13 0.70
C LEU A 156 25.18 7.31 -0.58
N LYS A 157 25.74 7.88 -1.65
CA LYS A 157 25.06 7.96 -2.97
C LYS A 157 24.76 6.57 -3.53
N LYS A 158 25.68 5.60 -3.43
CA LYS A 158 25.45 4.21 -3.83
C LYS A 158 24.35 3.54 -3.00
N ILE A 159 24.30 3.79 -1.68
CA ILE A 159 23.21 3.31 -0.82
C ILE A 159 21.86 3.90 -1.25
N ILE A 160 21.77 5.21 -1.51
CA ILE A 160 20.52 5.86 -1.95
C ILE A 160 20.04 5.30 -3.30
N ILE A 161 20.96 5.05 -4.24
CA ILE A 161 20.65 4.40 -5.54
C ILE A 161 20.13 2.97 -5.32
N TYR A 162 20.79 2.18 -4.46
CA TYR A 162 20.36 0.83 -4.13
C TYR A 162 18.99 0.81 -3.43
N GLN A 163 18.78 1.69 -2.46
CA GLN A 163 17.49 1.90 -1.78
C GLN A 163 16.38 2.22 -2.78
N ARG A 164 16.62 3.10 -3.75
CA ARG A 164 15.63 3.43 -4.79
C ARG A 164 15.35 2.23 -5.71
N LYS A 165 16.35 1.41 -6.07
CA LYS A 165 16.13 0.17 -6.83
C LYS A 165 15.32 -0.86 -6.03
N LEU A 166 15.60 -1.03 -4.74
CA LEU A 166 14.84 -1.88 -3.82
C LEU A 166 13.38 -1.41 -3.68
N LEU A 167 13.18 -0.10 -3.57
CA LEU A 167 11.86 0.54 -3.44
C LEU A 167 11.00 0.33 -4.71
N ASN A 168 11.61 0.49 -5.88
CA ASN A 168 10.98 0.20 -7.17
C ASN A 168 10.61 -1.28 -7.30
N TYR A 169 11.45 -2.19 -6.80
CA TYR A 169 11.17 -3.64 -6.77
C TYR A 169 9.94 -3.96 -5.89
N PHE A 170 9.87 -3.41 -4.67
CA PHE A 170 8.71 -3.59 -3.79
C PHE A 170 7.41 -3.00 -4.39
N ALA A 171 7.48 -1.84 -5.05
CA ALA A 171 6.33 -1.24 -5.72
C ALA A 171 5.86 -2.09 -6.92
N ARG A 172 6.78 -2.59 -7.75
CA ARG A 172 6.49 -3.44 -8.91
C ARG A 172 5.87 -4.79 -8.50
N ASN A 173 6.39 -5.43 -7.45
CA ASN A 173 5.96 -6.75 -7.02
C ASN A 173 4.88 -6.73 -5.91
N PHE A 174 4.26 -5.57 -5.62
CA PHE A 174 3.34 -5.37 -4.49
C PHE A 174 2.25 -6.46 -4.35
N TYR A 175 1.53 -6.78 -5.42
CA TYR A 175 0.46 -7.79 -5.39
C TYR A 175 1.02 -9.21 -5.16
N ASN A 176 2.20 -9.53 -5.71
CA ASN A 176 2.85 -10.82 -5.49
C ASN A 176 3.30 -10.96 -4.03
N MET A 177 3.78 -9.89 -3.39
CA MET A 177 4.13 -9.87 -1.97
C MET A 177 2.90 -10.08 -1.08
N ARG A 178 1.73 -9.53 -1.43
CA ARG A 178 0.48 -9.78 -0.70
C ARG A 178 -0.03 -11.22 -0.88
N MET A 179 0.02 -11.77 -2.09
CA MET A 179 -0.32 -13.19 -2.32
C MET A 179 0.62 -14.14 -1.57
N LEU A 180 1.92 -13.80 -1.49
CA LEU A 180 2.89 -14.53 -0.68
C LEU A 180 2.58 -14.40 0.83
N ALA A 181 2.20 -13.22 1.31
CA ALA A 181 1.78 -13.02 2.70
C ALA A 181 0.58 -13.93 3.06
N LEU A 182 -0.44 -13.96 2.19
CA LEU A 182 -1.61 -14.81 2.35
C LEU A 182 -1.25 -16.31 2.35
N PHE A 183 -0.38 -16.76 1.44
CA PHE A 183 0.08 -18.15 1.41
C PHE A 183 0.86 -18.53 2.69
N VAL A 184 1.73 -17.64 3.17
CA VAL A 184 2.44 -17.83 4.45
C VAL A 184 1.47 -17.83 5.63
N ALA A 185 0.41 -17.01 5.62
CA ALA A 185 -0.64 -17.06 6.63
C ALA A 185 -1.35 -18.42 6.65
N PHE A 186 -1.69 -18.99 5.49
CA PHE A 186 -2.23 -20.35 5.40
C PHE A 186 -1.28 -21.40 5.97
N ALA A 187 0.02 -21.34 5.64
CA ALA A 187 1.02 -22.26 6.18
C ALA A 187 1.17 -22.17 7.71
N ILE A 188 1.18 -20.94 8.27
CA ILE A 188 1.19 -20.72 9.72
C ILE A 188 -0.06 -21.33 10.36
N ASN A 189 -1.24 -20.99 9.84
CA ASN A 189 -2.51 -21.42 10.44
C ASN A 189 -2.73 -22.93 10.33
N PHE A 190 -2.21 -23.59 9.29
CA PHE A 190 -2.20 -25.06 9.22
C PHE A 190 -1.38 -25.66 10.37
N ILE A 191 -0.22 -25.08 10.70
CA ILE A 191 0.59 -25.53 11.85
C ILE A 191 -0.12 -25.24 13.18
N LEU A 192 -0.90 -24.15 13.28
CA LEU A 192 -1.67 -23.84 14.50
C LEU A 192 -2.71 -24.92 14.87
N LEU A 193 -3.19 -25.73 13.91
CA LEU A 193 -4.16 -26.79 14.17
C LEU A 193 -3.61 -27.92 15.07
N PHE A 194 -2.29 -28.05 15.20
CA PHE A 194 -1.62 -29.05 16.03
C PHE A 194 -1.36 -28.57 17.48
N TYR A 195 -1.90 -27.41 17.87
CA TYR A 195 -1.83 -26.95 19.26
C TYR A 195 -2.80 -27.72 20.16
N LYS A 196 -2.24 -28.36 21.19
CA LYS A 196 -2.97 -29.08 22.23
C LYS A 196 -2.88 -28.33 23.55
N VAL A 197 -4.01 -28.27 24.26
CA VAL A 197 -4.08 -27.78 25.64
C VAL A 197 -3.48 -28.84 26.57
N SER A 198 -2.47 -28.48 27.34
CA SER A 198 -1.89 -29.33 28.39
C SER A 198 -1.90 -28.58 29.73
N THR A 199 -2.68 -29.11 30.68
CA THR A 199 -2.75 -28.62 32.06
C THR A 199 -1.69 -29.32 32.92
N CYS A 200 -0.58 -28.63 33.19
CA CYS A 200 0.44 -29.14 34.10
C CYS A 200 0.07 -28.78 35.55
N SER A 201 -0.60 -29.69 36.27
CA SER A 201 -0.58 -29.66 37.73
C SER A 201 0.85 -30.00 38.20
N SER A 202 1.46 -29.10 38.97
CA SER A 202 2.83 -29.26 39.45
C SER A 202 2.90 -30.20 40.66
N LEU A 203 2.64 -31.49 40.45
CA LEU A 203 3.04 -32.52 41.39
C LEU A 203 4.54 -32.76 41.25
N VAL A 204 5.28 -32.43 42.31
CA VAL A 204 6.71 -32.74 42.43
C VAL A 204 6.82 -34.08 43.13
N GLU A 205 7.07 -35.14 42.36
CA GLU A 205 7.67 -36.37 42.89
C GLU A 205 9.17 -36.36 42.57
N GLU A 206 9.99 -36.66 43.56
CA GLU A 206 11.44 -36.71 43.41
C GLU A 206 11.87 -38.04 42.76
N SER A 207 12.61 -37.96 41.65
CA SER A 207 13.48 -39.05 41.21
C SER A 207 14.66 -38.49 40.40
N GLU A 208 15.89 -38.78 40.84
CA GLU A 208 17.11 -38.21 40.27
C GLU A 208 17.63 -38.98 39.04
N ALA A 209 17.77 -38.32 37.89
CA ALA A 209 18.55 -38.84 36.77
C ALA A 209 19.13 -37.74 35.83
N VAL A 210 20.29 -37.20 36.21
CA VAL A 210 21.41 -36.74 35.35
C VAL A 210 21.11 -36.22 33.92
N HIS A 211 21.24 -34.90 33.78
CA HIS A 211 21.72 -34.14 32.60
C HIS A 211 21.36 -34.58 31.15
N THR A 212 20.65 -33.71 30.42
CA THR A 212 21.29 -32.97 29.29
C THR A 212 20.50 -31.73 28.83
N SER A 213 21.23 -30.80 28.18
CA SER A 213 20.74 -29.61 27.46
C SER A 213 19.99 -28.52 28.25
N ARG A 214 20.59 -27.32 28.30
CA ARG A 214 19.83 -26.07 28.48
C ARG A 214 19.26 -25.65 27.12
N GLN A 215 17.99 -25.90 26.87
CA GLN A 215 17.26 -25.24 25.78
C GLN A 215 16.17 -24.32 26.36
N THR A 216 16.13 -23.09 25.87
CA THR A 216 15.13 -22.08 26.22
C THR A 216 13.82 -22.36 25.50
N ALA A 217 13.09 -23.36 25.99
CA ALA A 217 11.71 -23.69 25.61
C ALA A 217 10.75 -22.56 26.03
N ARG A 218 10.81 -21.44 25.30
CA ARG A 218 9.95 -20.25 25.46
C ARG A 218 8.54 -20.52 24.92
N SER A 219 7.88 -21.52 25.52
CA SER A 219 6.46 -21.81 25.32
C SER A 219 5.61 -20.60 25.72
N VAL A 220 4.51 -20.37 25.00
CA VAL A 220 3.56 -19.30 25.33
C VAL A 220 2.86 -19.64 26.65
N GLN A 221 3.29 -19.01 27.74
CA GLN A 221 2.66 -19.12 29.04
C GLN A 221 1.45 -18.18 29.10
N TRP A 222 0.28 -18.76 29.41
CA TRP A 222 -0.93 -18.01 29.68
C TRP A 222 -1.23 -18.06 31.18
N ASP A 223 -1.03 -16.93 31.85
CA ASP A 223 -1.57 -16.68 33.18
C ASP A 223 -2.99 -16.11 32.99
N PRO A 224 -4.07 -16.79 33.45
CA PRO A 224 -5.46 -16.39 33.11
C PRO A 224 -5.97 -15.08 33.75
N LEU A 225 -5.11 -14.25 34.33
CA LEU A 225 -5.48 -13.21 35.29
C LEU A 225 -5.52 -11.79 34.69
N VAL A 226 -6.38 -11.57 33.68
CA VAL A 226 -6.80 -10.22 33.27
C VAL A 226 -8.31 -10.20 32.99
N GLY A 227 -9.08 -9.59 33.89
CA GLY A 227 -10.35 -8.96 33.49
C GLY A 227 -11.69 -9.54 33.96
N VAL A 228 -11.78 -10.25 35.09
CA VAL A 228 -13.06 -10.32 35.85
C VAL A 228 -12.80 -10.00 37.31
N THR A 229 -13.17 -8.78 37.73
CA THR A 229 -13.39 -8.45 39.14
C THR A 229 -14.82 -8.80 39.49
N ASP A 230 -15.04 -9.94 40.14
CA ASP A 230 -16.27 -10.15 40.88
C ASP A 230 -16.05 -10.97 42.15
N VAL A 231 -16.75 -10.61 43.23
CA VAL A 231 -16.42 -11.08 44.59
C VAL A 231 -17.45 -12.12 45.05
N LYS A 232 -17.21 -13.40 44.73
CA LYS A 232 -17.83 -14.53 45.44
C LYS A 232 -16.85 -15.15 46.43
N LYS A 233 -16.85 -14.56 47.63
CA LYS A 233 -16.14 -15.05 48.81
C LYS A 233 -16.97 -16.13 49.50
N GLY A 234 -16.58 -17.40 49.35
CA GLY A 234 -17.05 -18.48 50.21
C GLY A 234 -17.52 -19.75 49.50
N MET A 235 -16.58 -20.66 49.24
CA MET A 235 -16.70 -22.02 49.76
C MET A 235 -15.29 -22.50 50.13
N SER A 236 -15.16 -23.24 51.22
CA SER A 236 -13.88 -23.77 51.70
C SER A 236 -13.94 -25.29 51.76
N ASP A 237 -13.08 -25.96 51.00
CA ASP A 237 -12.80 -27.38 51.20
C ASP A 237 -11.99 -27.57 52.49
N GLU A 238 -12.13 -28.71 53.18
CA GLU A 238 -11.69 -28.83 54.59
C GLU A 238 -10.16 -28.95 54.81
N THR A 239 -9.34 -28.90 53.75
CA THR A 239 -7.87 -28.85 53.82
C THR A 239 -7.32 -27.54 53.24
N GLY A 240 -6.79 -26.69 54.13
CA GLY A 240 -6.36 -25.31 53.84
C GLY A 240 -5.07 -25.14 53.00
N GLU A 241 -5.00 -25.75 51.82
CA GLU A 241 -4.04 -25.40 50.78
C GLU A 241 -4.60 -24.29 49.87
N PRO A 242 -3.81 -23.28 49.48
CA PRO A 242 -4.24 -22.31 48.48
C PRO A 242 -4.25 -22.96 47.08
N LEU A 243 -5.36 -22.86 46.34
CA LEU A 243 -5.44 -23.30 44.95
C LEU A 243 -4.36 -22.57 44.11
N LYS A 244 -3.34 -23.31 43.71
CA LYS A 244 -2.24 -22.82 42.86
C LYS A 244 -2.77 -22.54 41.46
N PRO A 245 -2.33 -21.45 40.78
CA PRO A 245 -2.84 -21.10 39.47
C PRO A 245 -2.52 -22.18 38.44
N VAL A 246 -3.55 -22.76 37.84
CA VAL A 246 -3.41 -23.74 36.75
C VAL A 246 -2.91 -23.00 35.52
N THR A 247 -1.61 -23.09 35.25
CA THR A 247 -1.02 -22.51 34.03
C THR A 247 -1.36 -23.42 32.84
N VAL A 248 -2.09 -22.86 31.88
CA VAL A 248 -2.49 -23.58 30.66
C VAL A 248 -1.33 -23.49 29.67
N ARG A 249 -0.67 -24.62 29.42
CA ARG A 249 0.45 -24.70 28.48
C ARG A 249 -0.03 -25.22 27.15
N PHE A 250 0.05 -24.38 26.12
CA PHE A 250 -0.18 -24.81 24.74
C PHE A 250 1.07 -25.53 24.23
N VAL A 251 0.94 -26.83 23.98
CA VAL A 251 2.01 -27.69 23.47
C VAL A 251 1.69 -28.04 22.02
N LEU A 252 2.68 -27.94 21.14
CA LEU A 252 2.57 -28.33 19.74
C LEU A 252 2.88 -29.83 19.64
N GLU A 253 1.86 -30.67 19.46
CA GLU A 253 2.01 -32.13 19.56
C GLU A 253 2.27 -32.75 18.18
N GLU A 254 3.54 -32.89 17.81
CA GLU A 254 3.95 -33.74 16.68
C GLU A 254 5.34 -34.37 16.94
N SER A 255 5.53 -35.61 16.50
CA SER A 255 6.76 -36.40 16.67
C SER A 255 7.96 -35.91 15.83
N SER A 256 7.79 -34.84 15.07
CA SER A 256 8.68 -34.41 13.98
C SER A 256 9.77 -33.42 14.40
N GLY A 257 9.58 -32.71 15.51
CA GLY A 257 10.54 -31.76 16.11
C GLY A 257 10.80 -30.45 15.32
N TYR A 258 10.56 -30.41 14.01
CA TYR A 258 10.83 -29.23 13.18
C TYR A 258 9.72 -28.16 13.25
N MET A 259 8.51 -28.53 13.70
CA MET A 259 7.32 -27.66 13.63
C MET A 259 7.42 -26.37 14.46
N GLU A 260 7.96 -26.41 15.69
CA GLU A 260 8.11 -25.19 16.50
C GLU A 260 9.15 -24.21 15.90
N PRO A 261 10.37 -24.63 15.51
CA PRO A 261 11.29 -23.78 14.75
C PRO A 261 10.68 -23.23 13.45
N MET A 262 9.96 -24.07 12.70
CA MET A 262 9.32 -23.67 11.44
C MET A 262 8.25 -22.60 11.64
N LEU A 263 7.38 -22.77 12.65
CA LEU A 263 6.36 -21.77 13.02
C LEU A 263 7.00 -20.41 13.36
N ARG A 264 8.08 -20.40 14.13
CA ARG A 264 8.82 -19.16 14.49
C ARG A 264 9.45 -18.49 13.26
N ILE A 265 10.04 -19.27 12.34
CA ILE A 265 10.64 -18.77 11.09
C ILE A 265 9.55 -18.18 10.18
N LEU A 266 8.42 -18.89 10.01
CA LEU A 266 7.28 -18.42 9.21
C LEU A 266 6.65 -17.16 9.80
N ALA A 267 6.49 -17.07 11.13
CA ALA A 267 5.98 -15.87 11.81
C ALA A 267 6.87 -14.64 11.54
N ILE A 268 8.20 -14.77 11.71
CA ILE A 268 9.14 -13.68 11.39
C ILE A 268 9.04 -13.30 9.91
N LEU A 269 9.07 -14.29 9.00
CA LEU A 269 8.94 -14.07 7.56
C LEU A 269 7.63 -13.33 7.20
N HIS A 270 6.51 -13.72 7.79
CA HIS A 270 5.20 -13.11 7.56
C HIS A 270 5.18 -11.63 7.99
N THR A 271 5.76 -11.31 9.16
CA THR A 271 5.85 -9.91 9.62
C THR A 271 6.78 -9.06 8.74
N VAL A 272 7.87 -9.63 8.23
CA VAL A 272 8.78 -8.96 7.28
C VAL A 272 8.11 -8.70 5.94
N ILE A 273 7.37 -9.67 5.39
CA ILE A 273 6.60 -9.49 4.15
C ILE A 273 5.52 -8.41 4.35
N SER A 274 4.81 -8.42 5.48
CA SER A 274 3.78 -7.43 5.82
C SER A 274 4.34 -6.01 5.89
N PHE A 275 5.53 -5.84 6.49
CA PHE A 275 6.25 -4.57 6.51
C PHE A 275 6.66 -4.10 5.09
N PHE A 276 7.15 -5.00 4.23
CA PHE A 276 7.44 -4.68 2.83
C PHE A 276 6.18 -4.31 2.04
N CYS A 277 5.01 -4.88 2.37
CA CYS A 277 3.74 -4.48 1.76
C CYS A 277 3.36 -3.03 2.10
N ILE A 278 3.56 -2.57 3.35
CA ILE A 278 3.36 -1.15 3.71
C ILE A 278 4.26 -0.24 2.89
N ILE A 279 5.55 -0.58 2.74
CA ILE A 279 6.51 0.19 1.94
C ILE A 279 6.09 0.23 0.47
N GLY A 280 5.72 -0.93 -0.10
CA GLY A 280 5.21 -1.02 -1.48
C GLY A 280 3.96 -0.16 -1.71
N TYR A 281 3.01 -0.17 -0.76
CA TYR A 281 1.80 0.66 -0.81
C TYR A 281 2.11 2.16 -0.76
N TYR A 282 3.00 2.58 0.15
CA TYR A 282 3.42 3.97 0.31
C TYR A 282 4.13 4.52 -0.94
N CYS A 283 4.74 3.67 -1.76
CA CYS A 283 5.39 4.08 -3.00
C CYS A 283 4.52 3.93 -4.25
N LEU A 284 3.60 2.96 -4.29
CA LEU A 284 2.74 2.71 -5.46
C LEU A 284 1.40 3.46 -5.42
N LYS A 285 0.75 3.56 -4.25
CA LYS A 285 -0.65 4.00 -4.14
C LYS A 285 -0.80 5.36 -3.46
N VAL A 286 -0.04 5.62 -2.38
CA VAL A 286 -0.09 6.91 -1.68
C VAL A 286 0.17 8.12 -2.60
N PRO A 287 1.12 8.13 -3.55
CA PRO A 287 1.30 9.26 -4.47
C PRO A 287 0.06 9.56 -5.32
N LEU A 288 -0.71 8.54 -5.69
CA LEU A 288 -1.97 8.70 -6.44
C LEU A 288 -3.10 9.25 -5.56
N VAL A 289 -3.17 8.84 -4.29
CA VAL A 289 -4.14 9.38 -3.31
C VAL A 289 -3.85 10.86 -3.04
N ILE A 290 -2.58 11.22 -2.79
CA ILE A 290 -2.17 12.62 -2.61
C ILE A 290 -2.39 13.44 -3.89
N PHE A 291 -2.14 12.89 -5.08
CA PHE A 291 -2.42 13.56 -6.35
C PHE A 291 -3.92 13.87 -6.53
N LYS A 292 -4.80 12.91 -6.21
CA LYS A 292 -6.25 13.15 -6.21
C LYS A 292 -6.63 14.26 -5.23
N ARG A 293 -6.07 14.26 -4.02
CA ARG A 293 -6.41 15.27 -3.01
C ARG A 293 -5.89 16.66 -3.35
N GLU A 294 -4.63 16.83 -3.77
CA GLU A 294 -4.14 18.13 -4.25
C GLU A 294 -4.94 18.63 -5.47
N LYS A 295 -5.35 17.74 -6.38
CA LYS A 295 -6.22 18.06 -7.52
C LYS A 295 -7.61 18.56 -7.09
N GLU A 296 -8.21 17.97 -6.06
CA GLU A 296 -9.48 18.41 -5.49
C GLU A 296 -9.34 19.80 -4.83
N VAL A 297 -8.33 19.98 -3.97
CA VAL A 297 -8.06 21.25 -3.27
C VAL A 297 -7.75 22.38 -4.24
N ALA A 298 -6.89 22.14 -5.23
CA ALA A 298 -6.55 23.11 -6.26
C ALA A 298 -7.80 23.59 -7.02
N ARG A 299 -8.70 22.67 -7.40
CA ARG A 299 -9.94 23.00 -8.12
C ARG A 299 -10.93 23.77 -7.26
N LYS A 300 -11.15 23.34 -6.02
CA LYS A 300 -12.04 24.05 -5.06
C LYS A 300 -11.58 25.48 -4.80
N LEU A 301 -10.26 25.71 -4.80
CA LEU A 301 -9.66 27.02 -4.62
C LEU A 301 -9.69 27.89 -5.90
N GLU A 302 -9.49 27.30 -7.07
CA GLU A 302 -9.41 27.99 -8.38
C GLU A 302 -10.80 28.29 -8.98
N PHE A 303 -11.74 27.36 -8.92
CA PHE A 303 -13.05 27.45 -9.57
C PHE A 303 -14.16 27.88 -8.61
N ASP A 304 -14.34 27.13 -7.53
CA ASP A 304 -15.45 27.30 -6.58
C ASP A 304 -15.21 28.49 -5.63
N GLY A 305 -13.95 28.90 -5.43
CA GLY A 305 -13.56 29.97 -4.51
C GLY A 305 -13.57 29.58 -3.02
N LEU A 306 -13.74 28.29 -2.71
CA LEU A 306 -13.75 27.77 -1.35
C LEU A 306 -12.47 28.21 -0.60
N TYR A 307 -12.62 28.48 0.70
CA TYR A 307 -11.64 29.11 1.60
C TYR A 307 -11.39 30.61 1.35
N ILE A 308 -11.91 31.21 0.26
CA ILE A 308 -11.75 32.64 -0.08
C ILE A 308 -13.10 33.37 0.01
N THR A 309 -14.09 32.88 -0.74
CA THR A 309 -15.46 33.41 -0.81
C THR A 309 -16.32 32.82 0.29
N GLU A 310 -16.24 31.50 0.47
CA GLU A 310 -17.02 30.68 1.39
C GLU A 310 -16.08 29.82 2.27
N GLN A 311 -16.49 29.52 3.50
CA GLN A 311 -15.76 28.59 4.37
C GLN A 311 -16.41 27.20 4.31
N PRO A 312 -15.63 26.10 4.41
CA PRO A 312 -16.20 24.77 4.49
C PRO A 312 -17.13 24.65 5.71
N SER A 313 -18.19 23.85 5.58
CA SER A 313 -19.07 23.52 6.70
C SER A 313 -18.29 22.81 7.81
N GLU A 314 -18.73 22.99 9.06
CA GLU A 314 -18.08 22.36 10.23
C GLU A 314 -18.14 20.82 10.17
N ASP A 315 -19.11 20.25 9.45
CA ASP A 315 -19.24 18.80 9.20
C ASP A 315 -18.21 18.25 8.20
N ASP A 316 -17.64 19.08 7.30
CA ASP A 316 -16.63 18.63 6.33
C ASP A 316 -15.22 18.65 6.97
N ILE A 317 -14.99 17.70 7.89
CA ILE A 317 -13.69 17.44 8.53
C ILE A 317 -12.56 17.33 7.49
N LYS A 318 -12.86 16.80 6.29
CA LYS A 318 -11.88 16.68 5.20
C LYS A 318 -11.53 18.05 4.62
N GLY A 319 -12.51 18.92 4.38
CA GLY A 319 -12.30 20.32 3.99
C GLY A 319 -11.61 21.15 5.07
N GLN A 320 -11.96 20.95 6.35
CA GLN A 320 -11.27 21.57 7.48
C GLN A 320 -9.78 21.19 7.51
N TRP A 321 -9.43 19.92 7.28
CA TRP A 321 -8.03 19.47 7.27
C TRP A 321 -7.19 20.12 6.18
N ASP A 322 -7.77 20.38 4.99
CA ASP A 322 -7.06 21.03 3.89
C ASP A 322 -6.73 22.51 4.16
N ARG A 323 -7.37 23.16 5.14
CA ARG A 323 -6.98 24.52 5.59
C ARG A 323 -5.51 24.56 6.03
N LEU A 324 -4.94 23.43 6.49
CA LEU A 324 -3.53 23.32 6.84
C LEU A 324 -2.60 23.37 5.62
N VAL A 325 -3.00 22.84 4.45
CA VAL A 325 -2.11 22.73 3.28
C VAL A 325 -2.03 24.00 2.44
N ILE A 326 -3.11 24.78 2.39
CA ILE A 326 -3.21 25.99 1.54
C ILE A 326 -2.09 27.01 1.89
N ASN A 327 -1.81 27.20 3.18
CA ASN A 327 -0.79 28.10 3.71
C ASN A 327 0.66 27.58 3.53
N THR A 328 0.87 26.33 3.06
CA THR A 328 2.21 25.73 2.94
C THR A 328 2.94 26.22 1.70
N GLN A 329 4.25 26.47 1.80
CA GLN A 329 5.05 26.90 0.65
C GLN A 329 5.27 25.75 -0.35
N SER A 330 5.15 24.51 0.12
CA SER A 330 5.26 23.31 -0.73
C SER A 330 4.03 23.03 -1.59
N PHE A 331 2.87 23.66 -1.32
CA PHE A 331 1.63 23.37 -2.06
C PHE A 331 1.50 24.18 -3.37
N PRO A 332 1.21 23.54 -4.52
CA PRO A 332 1.12 22.10 -4.75
C PRO A 332 2.48 21.48 -5.20
N ASN A 333 2.75 20.26 -4.75
CA ASN A 333 4.03 19.57 -5.03
C ASN A 333 3.89 18.44 -6.05
N ASN A 334 2.83 17.65 -5.91
CA ASN A 334 2.62 16.38 -6.60
C ASN A 334 1.57 16.52 -7.74
N TYR A 335 0.68 17.50 -7.65
CA TYR A 335 -0.19 17.96 -8.73
C TYR A 335 0.61 18.61 -9.87
N TRP A 336 0.07 18.57 -11.09
CA TRP A 336 0.74 18.99 -12.32
C TRP A 336 0.86 20.52 -12.44
N ASP A 337 -0.22 21.26 -12.19
CA ASP A 337 -0.21 22.73 -12.25
C ASP A 337 0.34 23.33 -10.94
N LYS A 338 1.55 23.88 -11.04
CA LYS A 338 2.28 24.51 -9.93
C LYS A 338 2.00 26.01 -9.79
N PHE A 339 1.16 26.57 -10.66
CA PHE A 339 0.83 28.00 -10.72
C PHE A 339 -0.57 28.33 -10.18
N VAL A 340 -1.31 27.35 -9.67
CA VAL A 340 -2.66 27.54 -9.08
C VAL A 340 -2.73 28.72 -8.11
N LYS A 341 -1.75 28.89 -7.21
CA LYS A 341 -1.70 30.03 -6.27
C LYS A 341 -1.64 31.39 -6.97
N ARG A 342 -0.99 31.48 -8.13
CA ARG A 342 -0.96 32.70 -8.96
C ARG A 342 -2.31 32.93 -9.63
N LYS A 343 -2.90 31.91 -10.27
CA LYS A 343 -4.23 32.02 -10.91
C LYS A 343 -5.33 32.42 -9.92
N VAL A 344 -5.28 31.88 -8.70
CA VAL A 344 -6.18 32.24 -7.61
C VAL A 344 -6.01 33.70 -7.18
N MET A 345 -4.75 34.17 -7.08
CA MET A 345 -4.44 35.58 -6.78
C MET A 345 -4.85 36.52 -7.93
N ASP A 346 -4.79 36.07 -9.18
CA ASP A 346 -5.22 36.80 -10.37
C ASP A 346 -6.76 36.93 -10.40
N LYS A 347 -7.48 35.81 -10.29
CA LYS A 347 -8.95 35.73 -10.36
C LYS A 347 -9.68 36.39 -9.18
N TYR A 348 -9.13 36.32 -7.96
CA TYR A 348 -9.81 36.78 -6.74
C TYR A 348 -9.13 38.00 -6.07
N GLY A 349 -7.89 38.35 -6.47
CA GLY A 349 -7.10 39.40 -5.83
C GLY A 349 -7.70 40.79 -5.90
N GLU A 350 -8.29 41.16 -7.05
CA GLU A 350 -8.96 42.45 -7.23
C GLU A 350 -10.21 42.58 -6.35
N PHE A 351 -10.98 41.50 -6.19
CA PHE A 351 -12.26 41.51 -5.47
C PHE A 351 -12.11 41.47 -3.94
N TYR A 352 -11.11 40.75 -3.42
CA TYR A 352 -10.95 40.50 -1.97
C TYR A 352 -9.66 41.07 -1.36
N GLY A 353 -8.82 41.71 -2.17
CA GLY A 353 -7.54 42.32 -1.79
C GLY A 353 -6.36 41.35 -1.88
N HIS A 354 -5.39 41.68 -2.74
CA HIS A 354 -4.19 40.87 -2.98
C HIS A 354 -3.41 40.52 -1.69
N ASP A 355 -3.26 41.46 -0.75
CA ASP A 355 -2.56 41.21 0.53
C ASP A 355 -3.22 40.09 1.35
N ARG A 356 -4.55 40.11 1.47
CA ARG A 356 -5.33 39.12 2.23
C ARG A 356 -5.23 37.72 1.62
N ILE A 357 -5.27 37.63 0.29
CA ILE A 357 -5.12 36.36 -0.44
C ILE A 357 -3.66 35.88 -0.39
N SER A 358 -2.68 36.78 -0.47
CA SER A 358 -1.24 36.43 -0.32
C SER A 358 -0.97 35.81 1.06
N GLU A 359 -1.51 36.39 2.13
CA GLU A 359 -1.37 35.87 3.49
C GLU A 359 -2.05 34.50 3.66
N LEU A 360 -3.30 34.36 3.20
CA LEU A 360 -4.06 33.10 3.23
C LEU A 360 -3.31 31.96 2.51
N LEU A 361 -2.79 32.24 1.30
CA LEU A 361 -2.02 31.30 0.49
C LEU A 361 -0.58 31.08 0.99
N GLY A 362 -0.14 31.76 2.06
CA GLY A 362 1.23 31.67 2.57
C GLY A 362 2.30 32.09 1.57
N LEU A 363 1.95 33.00 0.65
CA LEU A 363 2.85 33.57 -0.33
C LEU A 363 3.71 34.65 0.33
N ASP A 364 5.02 34.41 0.41
CA ASP A 364 5.99 35.42 0.81
C ASP A 364 6.02 36.55 -0.23
N LYS A 365 5.91 37.81 0.22
CA LYS A 365 5.89 38.97 -0.69
C LYS A 365 7.16 39.05 -1.54
N ALA A 366 8.31 38.62 -0.98
CA ALA A 366 9.58 38.54 -1.69
C ALA A 366 9.60 37.51 -2.85
N ALA A 367 8.62 36.58 -2.90
CA ALA A 367 8.46 35.62 -4.00
C ALA A 367 7.51 36.12 -5.11
N LEU A 368 6.85 37.27 -4.91
CA LEU A 368 5.96 37.91 -5.89
C LEU A 368 6.61 39.13 -6.59
N ASP A 369 7.68 39.70 -6.02
CA ASP A 369 8.42 40.84 -6.57
C ASP A 369 9.32 40.48 -7.78
N PHE A 370 8.70 40.28 -8.94
CA PHE A 370 9.38 40.02 -10.23
C PHE A 370 10.25 41.20 -10.74
N SER A 371 10.19 42.37 -10.10
CA SER A 371 11.11 43.50 -10.34
C SER A 371 12.60 43.13 -10.17
N SER A 372 12.89 42.06 -9.42
CA SER A 372 14.23 41.55 -9.12
C SER A 372 14.71 40.41 -10.04
N ALA A 373 13.99 40.11 -11.13
CA ALA A 373 14.25 38.98 -12.03
C ALA A 373 15.51 39.09 -12.93
N ASN A 374 16.62 39.65 -12.43
CA ASN A 374 17.92 39.48 -13.06
C ASN A 374 19.10 39.56 -12.07
N LYS A 375 20.08 38.67 -12.25
CA LYS A 375 21.35 38.55 -11.48
C LYS A 375 21.21 38.31 -9.96
N LYS A 376 21.19 37.03 -9.56
CA LYS A 376 22.34 36.42 -8.83
C LYS A 376 22.28 34.90 -8.78
N ARG A 377 23.46 34.30 -8.57
CA ARG A 377 23.75 32.87 -8.51
C ARG A 377 22.78 32.12 -7.57
N LYS A 378 22.32 30.92 -7.98
CA LYS A 378 21.95 29.88 -6.99
C LYS A 378 23.17 29.65 -6.09
N PRO A 379 23.11 29.86 -4.76
CA PRO A 379 24.20 29.45 -3.89
C PRO A 379 24.30 27.92 -3.90
N ARG A 380 25.51 27.37 -3.87
CA ARG A 380 25.68 25.99 -3.38
C ARG A 380 25.28 26.02 -1.90
N LYS A 381 24.12 25.44 -1.57
CA LYS A 381 23.70 25.23 -0.18
C LYS A 381 24.41 23.97 0.30
N ASP A 382 25.30 24.10 1.28
CA ASP A 382 26.15 22.99 1.71
C ASP A 382 25.32 21.84 2.32
N SER A 383 25.69 20.61 1.95
CA SER A 383 24.88 19.41 2.15
C SER A 383 24.96 18.83 3.57
N SER A 384 24.79 19.65 4.60
CA SER A 384 24.57 19.13 5.95
C SER A 384 23.13 18.64 6.10
N LEU A 385 22.96 17.40 6.56
CA LEU A 385 21.62 16.78 6.66
C LEU A 385 20.67 17.58 7.57
N ALA A 386 21.20 18.27 8.59
CA ALA A 386 20.43 19.20 9.42
C ALA A 386 19.88 20.40 8.63
N ALA A 387 20.62 20.96 7.67
CA ALA A 387 20.14 22.06 6.81
C ALA A 387 19.16 21.59 5.72
N VAL A 388 19.09 20.28 5.48
CA VAL A 388 18.05 19.64 4.65
C VAL A 388 16.79 19.41 5.48
N LEU A 389 16.90 18.83 6.68
CA LEU A 389 15.77 18.61 7.60
C LEU A 389 15.06 19.92 7.96
N ASN A 390 15.82 20.98 8.30
CA ASN A 390 15.28 22.32 8.54
C ASN A 390 14.77 23.05 7.27
N SER A 391 14.74 22.40 6.11
CA SER A 391 14.10 22.90 4.88
C SER A 391 12.89 22.06 4.44
N ILE A 392 12.44 21.11 5.25
CA ILE A 392 11.21 20.35 5.01
C ILE A 392 10.03 21.13 5.60
N ASP A 393 9.01 21.36 4.79
CA ASP A 393 7.75 21.98 5.20
C ASP A 393 6.95 21.02 6.11
N VAL A 394 7.12 21.18 7.42
CA VAL A 394 6.51 20.30 8.44
C VAL A 394 4.98 20.35 8.39
N LYS A 395 4.37 21.51 8.09
CA LYS A 395 2.92 21.64 7.92
C LYS A 395 2.43 20.75 6.77
N TYR A 396 3.11 20.79 5.62
CA TYR A 396 2.78 19.96 4.46
C TYR A 396 2.93 18.46 4.79
N GLN A 397 3.98 18.05 5.52
CA GLN A 397 4.13 16.64 5.92
C GLN A 397 3.06 16.18 6.91
N ILE A 398 2.64 17.03 7.87
CA ILE A 398 1.54 16.72 8.80
C ILE A 398 0.24 16.53 8.01
N TRP A 399 -0.12 17.46 7.12
CA TRP A 399 -1.31 17.34 6.27
C TRP A 399 -1.27 16.03 5.46
N LYS A 400 -0.16 15.76 4.77
CA LYS A 400 0.05 14.55 3.96
C LYS A 400 -0.10 13.28 4.79
N LEU A 401 0.44 13.26 6.01
CA LEU A 401 0.35 12.12 6.93
C LEU A 401 -1.11 11.90 7.37
N GLY A 402 -1.84 12.97 7.65
CA GLY A 402 -3.28 12.91 7.91
C GLY A 402 -4.07 12.30 6.74
N VAL A 403 -3.83 12.76 5.51
CA VAL A 403 -4.48 12.20 4.30
C VAL A 403 -4.17 10.70 4.15
N VAL A 404 -2.92 10.27 4.41
CA VAL A 404 -2.53 8.85 4.40
C VAL A 404 -3.25 8.05 5.49
N PHE A 405 -3.41 8.58 6.70
CA PHE A 405 -4.17 7.91 7.75
C PHE A 405 -5.70 7.93 7.53
N THR A 406 -6.24 8.81 6.67
CA THR A 406 -7.65 8.75 6.25
C THR A 406 -7.94 7.78 5.10
N ASP A 407 -6.92 7.14 4.52
CA ASP A 407 -7.12 6.11 3.48
C ASP A 407 -7.43 4.75 4.11
N ASN A 408 -8.68 4.30 3.96
CA ASN A 408 -9.15 2.98 4.39
C ASN A 408 -8.22 1.83 3.94
N SER A 409 -7.61 1.93 2.76
CA SER A 409 -6.71 0.88 2.25
C SER A 409 -5.35 0.87 2.96
N PHE A 410 -4.85 2.04 3.38
CA PHE A 410 -3.66 2.14 4.22
C PHE A 410 -3.96 1.69 5.65
N LEU A 411 -5.09 2.12 6.23
CA LEU A 411 -5.54 1.70 7.57
C LEU A 411 -5.67 0.18 7.67
N TYR A 412 -6.27 -0.47 6.67
CA TYR A 412 -6.38 -1.93 6.59
C TYR A 412 -4.99 -2.61 6.64
N LEU A 413 -4.03 -2.09 5.89
CA LEU A 413 -2.68 -2.65 5.81
C LEU A 413 -1.85 -2.36 7.08
N ALA A 414 -2.08 -1.22 7.73
CA ALA A 414 -1.50 -0.89 9.04
C ALA A 414 -2.08 -1.79 10.15
N TRP A 415 -3.39 -2.06 10.13
CA TRP A 415 -4.02 -3.05 11.01
C TRP A 415 -3.47 -4.47 10.80
N TYR A 416 -3.32 -4.90 9.54
CA TYR A 416 -2.71 -6.18 9.18
C TYR A 416 -1.28 -6.32 9.76
N MET A 417 -0.45 -5.28 9.63
CA MET A 417 0.88 -5.27 10.25
C MET A 417 0.82 -5.28 11.79
N SER A 418 -0.11 -4.55 12.40
CA SER A 418 -0.33 -4.58 13.85
C SER A 418 -0.72 -5.98 14.36
N MET A 419 -1.63 -6.68 13.67
CA MET A 419 -1.95 -8.09 13.98
C MET A 419 -0.72 -8.98 13.83
N SER A 420 0.13 -8.73 12.83
CA SER A 420 1.39 -9.44 12.60
C SER A 420 2.37 -9.28 13.76
N VAL A 421 2.51 -8.06 14.30
CA VAL A 421 3.32 -7.82 15.52
C VAL A 421 2.69 -8.51 16.73
N LEU A 422 1.36 -8.48 16.89
CA LEU A 422 0.69 -9.20 17.97
C LEU A 422 0.87 -10.73 17.88
N GLY A 423 1.00 -11.27 16.66
CA GLY A 423 1.33 -12.66 16.38
C GLY A 423 2.59 -13.18 17.09
N HIS A 424 3.57 -12.31 17.39
CA HIS A 424 4.77 -12.68 18.16
C HIS A 424 4.56 -12.75 19.67
N TYR A 425 3.48 -12.15 20.21
CA TYR A 425 3.07 -12.36 21.60
C TYR A 425 2.14 -13.58 21.72
N ASN A 426 1.26 -13.77 20.75
CA ASN A 426 0.35 -14.92 20.67
C ASN A 426 0.15 -15.36 19.22
N ASN A 427 0.61 -16.57 18.92
CA ASN A 427 0.54 -17.18 17.59
C ASN A 427 -0.90 -17.24 17.04
N PHE A 428 -1.95 -17.29 17.88
CA PHE A 428 -3.33 -17.29 17.42
C PHE A 428 -3.76 -15.98 16.71
N PHE A 429 -3.07 -14.85 16.88
CA PHE A 429 -3.35 -13.64 16.08
C PHE A 429 -3.01 -13.81 14.58
N PHE A 430 -2.23 -14.84 14.21
CA PHE A 430 -2.06 -15.19 12.79
C PHE A 430 -3.35 -15.70 12.14
N ALA A 431 -4.36 -16.15 12.89
CA ALA A 431 -5.68 -16.50 12.36
C ALA A 431 -6.44 -15.29 11.81
N ALA A 432 -6.30 -14.10 12.41
CA ALA A 432 -6.92 -12.88 11.91
C ALA A 432 -6.43 -12.48 10.50
N HIS A 433 -5.24 -12.93 10.10
CA HIS A 433 -4.67 -12.63 8.78
C HIS A 433 -5.33 -13.44 7.64
N LEU A 434 -5.98 -14.57 7.96
CA LEU A 434 -6.75 -15.33 6.97
C LEU A 434 -7.94 -14.53 6.43
N LEU A 435 -8.45 -13.55 7.17
CA LEU A 435 -9.54 -12.66 6.73
C LEU A 435 -9.15 -11.82 5.49
N ASP A 436 -7.86 -11.69 5.15
CA ASP A 436 -7.45 -11.06 3.89
C ASP A 436 -7.91 -11.86 2.65
N ILE A 437 -8.28 -13.15 2.78
CA ILE A 437 -8.86 -13.89 1.65
C ILE A 437 -10.16 -13.24 1.15
N ALA A 438 -11.01 -12.77 2.07
CA ALA A 438 -12.29 -12.15 1.75
C ALA A 438 -12.12 -10.79 1.04
N MET A 439 -11.05 -10.05 1.41
CA MET A 439 -10.72 -8.77 0.79
C MET A 439 -9.91 -8.92 -0.50
N GLY A 440 -9.13 -9.99 -0.64
CA GLY A 440 -8.25 -10.25 -1.78
C GLY A 440 -9.02 -10.57 -3.07
N PHE A 441 -9.94 -11.55 -3.02
CA PHE A 441 -10.69 -12.00 -4.20
C PHE A 441 -11.88 -11.08 -4.55
N LYS A 442 -12.07 -10.77 -5.84
CA LYS A 442 -13.17 -9.89 -6.31
C LYS A 442 -14.55 -10.45 -5.91
N THR A 443 -14.77 -11.76 -6.08
CA THR A 443 -16.03 -12.45 -5.77
C THR A 443 -16.38 -12.39 -4.28
N LEU A 444 -15.42 -12.75 -3.40
CA LEU A 444 -15.62 -12.66 -1.95
C LEU A 444 -15.83 -11.21 -1.49
N ARG A 445 -15.18 -10.23 -2.13
CA ARG A 445 -15.42 -8.82 -1.85
C ARG A 445 -16.83 -8.38 -2.24
N THR A 446 -17.40 -8.86 -3.35
CA THR A 446 -18.81 -8.60 -3.70
C THR A 446 -19.76 -9.23 -2.68
N ILE A 447 -19.46 -10.43 -2.17
CA ILE A 447 -20.24 -11.10 -1.11
C ILE A 447 -20.18 -10.32 0.21
N LEU A 448 -19.03 -9.78 0.59
CA LEU A 448 -18.95 -8.89 1.76
C LEU A 448 -19.68 -7.56 1.49
N SER A 449 -19.60 -7.06 0.26
CA SER A 449 -20.23 -5.80 -0.14
C SER A 449 -21.74 -5.81 0.02
N SER A 450 -22.45 -6.90 -0.32
CA SER A 450 -23.91 -6.98 -0.18
C SER A 450 -24.35 -6.80 1.27
N VAL A 451 -23.73 -7.51 2.20
CA VAL A 451 -24.02 -7.39 3.64
C VAL A 451 -23.72 -5.98 4.17
N THR A 452 -22.68 -5.31 3.65
CA THR A 452 -22.36 -3.93 4.04
C THR A 452 -23.23 -2.87 3.37
N HIS A 453 -23.82 -3.14 2.19
CA HIS A 453 -24.60 -2.18 1.41
C HIS A 453 -25.82 -1.68 2.21
N ASN A 454 -26.64 -2.63 2.64
CA ASN A 454 -27.82 -2.37 3.47
C ASN A 454 -27.45 -2.33 4.97
N GLY A 455 -26.17 -2.17 5.33
CA GLY A 455 -25.65 -2.28 6.69
C GLY A 455 -26.31 -1.31 7.70
N LYS A 456 -26.69 -0.09 7.25
CA LYS A 456 -27.44 0.86 8.09
C LYS A 456 -28.84 0.34 8.45
N GLN A 457 -29.52 -0.31 7.49
CA GLN A 457 -30.83 -0.93 7.72
C GLN A 457 -30.68 -2.17 8.62
N LEU A 458 -29.68 -3.02 8.35
CA LEU A 458 -29.38 -4.21 9.15
C LEU A 458 -29.15 -3.87 10.64
N VAL A 459 -28.32 -2.86 10.94
CA VAL A 459 -28.08 -2.40 12.33
C VAL A 459 -29.36 -1.85 12.97
N LEU A 460 -30.19 -1.12 12.22
CA LEU A 460 -31.48 -0.62 12.73
C LEU A 460 -32.48 -1.75 13.02
N THR A 461 -32.53 -2.78 12.16
CA THR A 461 -33.37 -3.98 12.35
C THR A 461 -32.91 -4.83 13.54
N VAL A 462 -31.58 -4.98 13.74
CA VAL A 462 -31.04 -5.63 14.94
C VAL A 462 -31.33 -4.81 16.21
N GLY A 463 -31.34 -3.47 16.10
CA GLY A 463 -31.81 -2.58 17.18
C GLY A 463 -33.29 -2.79 17.52
N LEU A 464 -34.16 -2.89 16.51
CA LEU A 464 -35.59 -3.19 16.69
C LEU A 464 -35.78 -4.58 17.34
N LEU A 465 -35.04 -5.60 16.90
CA LEU A 465 -35.04 -6.93 17.48
C LEU A 465 -34.68 -6.90 18.98
N ALA A 466 -33.62 -6.18 19.36
CA ALA A 466 -33.23 -6.03 20.76
C ALA A 466 -34.32 -5.34 21.60
N VAL A 467 -34.99 -4.30 21.07
CA VAL A 467 -36.10 -3.61 21.75
C VAL A 467 -37.33 -4.53 21.92
N VAL A 468 -37.68 -5.30 20.90
CA VAL A 468 -38.80 -6.27 20.97
C VAL A 468 -38.51 -7.35 22.01
N VAL A 469 -37.31 -7.94 22.01
CA VAL A 469 -36.90 -8.96 22.99
C VAL A 469 -36.84 -8.37 24.41
N TYR A 470 -36.43 -7.11 24.57
CA TYR A 470 -36.47 -6.41 25.85
C TYR A 470 -37.91 -6.26 26.38
N LEU A 471 -38.88 -5.91 25.53
CA LEU A 471 -40.30 -5.83 25.93
C LEU A 471 -40.84 -7.20 26.39
N TYR A 472 -40.56 -8.27 25.67
CA TYR A 472 -40.88 -9.64 26.11
C TYR A 472 -40.19 -9.98 27.43
N THR A 473 -38.94 -9.58 27.63
CA THR A 473 -38.22 -9.78 28.90
C THR A 473 -38.91 -9.06 30.07
N VAL A 474 -39.36 -7.81 29.90
CA VAL A 474 -40.06 -7.05 30.95
C VAL A 474 -41.36 -7.76 31.34
N VAL A 475 -42.10 -8.30 30.38
CA VAL A 475 -43.32 -9.08 30.65
C VAL A 475 -42.97 -10.39 31.39
N ALA A 476 -41.97 -11.13 30.92
CA ALA A 476 -41.51 -12.36 31.57
C ALA A 476 -41.05 -12.14 33.02
N PHE A 477 -40.23 -11.11 33.26
CA PHE A 477 -39.66 -10.80 34.57
C PHE A 477 -40.73 -10.43 35.61
N ASN A 478 -41.81 -9.74 35.19
CA ASN A 478 -42.88 -9.32 36.10
C ASN A 478 -43.98 -10.38 36.31
N PHE A 479 -44.33 -11.15 35.28
CA PHE A 479 -45.49 -12.07 35.32
C PHE A 479 -45.13 -13.55 35.29
N PHE A 480 -44.02 -13.94 34.64
CA PHE A 480 -43.67 -15.34 34.38
C PHE A 480 -42.39 -15.82 35.08
N ARG A 481 -41.77 -14.99 35.94
CA ARG A 481 -40.49 -15.30 36.64
C ARG A 481 -40.41 -16.73 37.19
N LYS A 482 -41.50 -17.23 37.82
CA LYS A 482 -41.57 -18.58 38.40
C LYS A 482 -41.28 -19.74 37.42
N PHE A 483 -41.52 -19.57 36.11
CA PHE A 483 -41.28 -20.60 35.10
C PHE A 483 -39.82 -20.67 34.64
N TYR A 484 -38.99 -19.66 34.97
CA TYR A 484 -37.56 -19.61 34.61
C TYR A 484 -36.67 -20.28 35.68
N ASN A 485 -37.28 -21.08 36.57
CA ASN A 485 -36.69 -21.65 37.77
C ASN A 485 -36.28 -23.11 37.56
N LYS A 486 -35.43 -23.41 36.57
CA LYS A 486 -34.98 -24.80 36.35
C LYS A 486 -34.32 -25.36 37.60
N SER A 487 -34.99 -26.31 38.25
CA SER A 487 -34.42 -27.12 39.31
C SER A 487 -33.72 -28.33 38.71
N GLU A 488 -32.39 -28.30 38.66
CA GLU A 488 -31.59 -29.49 38.43
C GLU A 488 -31.55 -30.32 39.74
N ASP A 489 -31.66 -31.65 39.66
CA ASP A 489 -32.07 -32.52 40.76
C ASP A 489 -31.17 -32.43 42.02
N GLY A 490 -31.59 -31.61 42.99
CA GLY A 490 -31.04 -31.54 44.34
C GLY A 490 -30.12 -30.35 44.65
N GLU A 491 -29.79 -29.49 43.67
CA GLU A 491 -29.00 -28.26 43.90
C GLU A 491 -29.87 -26.98 43.94
N LEU A 492 -29.23 -25.83 44.16
CA LEU A 492 -29.90 -24.53 44.16
C LEU A 492 -30.43 -24.21 42.75
N PRO A 493 -31.72 -23.86 42.59
CA PRO A 493 -32.32 -23.65 41.28
C PRO A 493 -31.69 -22.46 40.54
N ASP A 494 -31.43 -22.62 39.25
CA ASP A 494 -30.66 -21.70 38.43
C ASP A 494 -31.56 -20.57 37.87
N MET A 495 -31.95 -19.65 38.76
CA MET A 495 -32.97 -18.62 38.54
C MET A 495 -32.58 -17.60 37.43
N LYS A 496 -32.94 -17.87 36.17
CA LYS A 496 -32.56 -17.02 35.03
C LYS A 496 -33.18 -15.63 35.05
N CYS A 497 -34.27 -15.42 35.79
CA CYS A 497 -34.99 -14.15 35.87
C CYS A 497 -35.10 -13.57 37.29
N ASP A 498 -34.10 -13.81 38.14
CA ASP A 498 -33.94 -13.07 39.40
C ASP A 498 -33.38 -11.66 39.18
N ASP A 499 -32.35 -11.53 38.34
CA ASP A 499 -31.81 -10.26 37.87
C ASP A 499 -32.35 -9.90 36.48
N MET A 500 -32.79 -8.65 36.30
CA MET A 500 -33.35 -8.17 35.02
C MET A 500 -32.35 -8.28 33.85
N LEU A 501 -31.05 -8.05 34.11
CA LEU A 501 -30.01 -8.18 33.09
C LEU A 501 -29.79 -9.65 32.70
N THR A 502 -29.78 -10.57 33.67
CA THR A 502 -29.68 -12.02 33.44
C THR A 502 -30.88 -12.53 32.65
N CYS A 503 -32.09 -12.06 32.99
CA CYS A 503 -33.31 -12.37 32.27
C CYS A 503 -33.24 -11.90 30.81
N TYR A 504 -32.77 -10.67 30.56
CA TYR A 504 -32.61 -10.12 29.20
C TYR A 504 -31.55 -10.87 28.40
N MET A 505 -30.41 -11.17 29.00
CA MET A 505 -29.34 -11.94 28.37
C MET A 505 -29.78 -13.37 28.04
N PHE A 506 -30.60 -14.00 28.89
CA PHE A 506 -31.22 -15.30 28.60
C PHE A 506 -32.15 -15.22 27.38
N HIS A 507 -33.03 -14.22 27.29
CA HIS A 507 -33.90 -14.05 26.12
C HIS A 507 -33.11 -13.76 24.83
N MET A 508 -32.09 -12.90 24.88
CA MET A 508 -31.24 -12.56 23.73
C MET A 508 -30.34 -13.72 23.27
N TYR A 509 -29.78 -14.50 24.21
CA TYR A 509 -28.86 -15.60 23.89
C TYR A 509 -29.59 -16.91 23.56
N VAL A 510 -30.63 -17.26 24.33
CA VAL A 510 -31.38 -18.51 24.15
C VAL A 510 -32.58 -18.29 23.25
N GLY A 511 -33.46 -17.35 23.61
CA GLY A 511 -34.75 -17.15 22.93
C GLY A 511 -34.65 -16.85 21.44
N VAL A 512 -33.70 -15.99 21.04
CA VAL A 512 -33.48 -15.63 19.61
C VAL A 512 -32.71 -16.71 18.83
N ARG A 513 -32.06 -17.67 19.53
CA ARG A 513 -31.30 -18.77 18.91
C ARG A 513 -32.05 -20.11 18.88
N ALA A 514 -33.09 -20.28 19.71
CA ALA A 514 -33.94 -21.46 19.72
C ALA A 514 -34.89 -21.45 18.52
N GLY A 515 -35.00 -22.59 17.82
CA GLY A 515 -35.73 -22.69 16.55
C GLY A 515 -37.25 -22.53 16.68
N GLY A 516 -37.85 -22.96 17.81
CA GLY A 516 -39.24 -22.72 18.18
C GLY A 516 -39.44 -21.48 19.07
N GLY A 517 -38.38 -20.71 19.33
CA GLY A 517 -38.40 -19.55 20.23
C GLY A 517 -38.22 -19.94 21.70
N ILE A 518 -38.65 -19.05 22.62
CA ILE A 518 -38.32 -19.15 24.05
C ILE A 518 -39.02 -20.33 24.77
N GLY A 519 -40.15 -20.81 24.26
CA GLY A 519 -40.91 -21.94 24.81
C GLY A 519 -40.11 -23.24 24.87
N ASP A 520 -39.27 -23.52 23.87
CA ASP A 520 -38.39 -24.72 23.77
C ASP A 520 -37.44 -24.92 24.98
N GLN A 521 -37.30 -23.91 25.84
CA GLN A 521 -36.24 -23.81 26.84
C GLN A 521 -36.74 -23.44 28.24
N ILE A 522 -38.04 -23.32 28.44
CA ILE A 522 -38.72 -23.04 29.72
C ILE A 522 -39.54 -24.27 30.12
N GLU A 523 -39.93 -24.39 31.38
CA GLU A 523 -40.79 -25.48 31.86
C GLU A 523 -42.21 -25.40 31.27
N ASP A 524 -42.86 -26.55 31.13
CA ASP A 524 -44.19 -26.68 30.53
C ASP A 524 -45.24 -25.81 31.27
N PRO A 525 -46.13 -25.11 30.55
CA PRO A 525 -47.13 -24.22 31.17
C PRO A 525 -48.31 -24.96 31.84
N ALA A 526 -48.37 -26.29 31.69
CA ALA A 526 -49.57 -27.07 31.94
C ALA A 526 -49.92 -27.19 33.43
N GLY A 527 -51.14 -26.79 33.80
CA GLY A 527 -51.67 -26.90 35.17
C GLY A 527 -51.45 -25.69 36.07
N ASP A 528 -50.99 -24.56 35.52
CA ASP A 528 -50.85 -23.29 36.25
C ASP A 528 -51.96 -22.28 35.91
N GLU A 529 -52.29 -21.38 36.85
CA GLU A 529 -53.29 -20.30 36.66
C GLU A 529 -52.99 -19.40 35.44
N TYR A 530 -51.74 -19.32 34.99
CA TYR A 530 -51.31 -18.49 33.88
C TYR A 530 -51.07 -19.25 32.56
N GLU A 531 -51.42 -20.54 32.48
CA GLU A 531 -51.19 -21.42 31.32
C GLU A 531 -51.54 -20.75 29.97
N ILE A 532 -52.75 -20.21 29.84
CA ILE A 532 -53.24 -19.56 28.62
C ILE A 532 -52.39 -18.32 28.25
N TYR A 533 -52.01 -17.51 29.25
CA TYR A 533 -51.19 -16.32 29.02
C TYR A 533 -49.75 -16.68 28.64
N ARG A 534 -49.20 -17.76 29.21
CA ARG A 534 -47.87 -18.29 28.90
C ARG A 534 -47.81 -18.84 27.47
N ILE A 535 -48.83 -19.60 27.04
CA ILE A 535 -48.98 -20.10 25.66
C ILE A 535 -49.08 -18.94 24.66
N ILE A 536 -49.88 -17.90 24.96
CA ILE A 536 -49.99 -16.71 24.09
C ILE A 536 -48.64 -15.97 24.00
N PHE A 537 -47.91 -15.84 25.11
CA PHE A 537 -46.58 -15.23 25.14
C PHE A 537 -45.58 -16.00 24.26
N ASP A 538 -45.52 -17.34 24.34
CA ASP A 538 -44.58 -18.13 23.55
C ASP A 538 -44.90 -18.10 22.05
N ILE A 539 -46.19 -18.25 21.68
CA ILE A 539 -46.63 -18.20 20.28
C ILE A 539 -46.36 -16.82 19.67
N THR A 540 -46.63 -15.74 20.40
CA THR A 540 -46.36 -14.37 19.91
C THR A 540 -44.86 -14.07 19.85
N PHE A 541 -44.07 -14.53 20.82
CA PHE A 541 -42.61 -14.44 20.76
C PHE A 541 -42.06 -15.16 19.52
N PHE A 542 -42.45 -16.42 19.29
CA PHE A 542 -42.05 -17.19 18.11
C PHE A 542 -42.42 -16.48 16.81
N PHE A 543 -43.68 -16.02 16.67
CA PHE A 543 -44.15 -15.37 15.46
C PHE A 543 -43.44 -14.04 15.17
N PHE A 544 -43.33 -13.15 16.15
CA PHE A 544 -42.71 -11.83 15.92
C PHE A 544 -41.18 -11.88 15.86
N VAL A 545 -40.52 -12.66 16.74
CA VAL A 545 -39.06 -12.70 16.83
C VAL A 545 -38.45 -13.65 15.81
N ILE A 546 -38.92 -14.89 15.75
CA ILE A 546 -38.32 -15.93 14.90
C ILE A 546 -38.88 -15.86 13.47
N VAL A 547 -40.22 -15.90 13.30
CA VAL A 547 -40.84 -15.96 11.97
C VAL A 547 -40.76 -14.64 11.21
N ILE A 548 -40.96 -13.49 11.87
CA ILE A 548 -40.92 -12.18 11.22
C ILE A 548 -39.52 -11.55 11.25
N LEU A 549 -38.95 -11.27 12.42
CA LEU A 549 -37.74 -10.42 12.50
C LEU A 549 -36.48 -11.09 11.92
N LEU A 550 -36.27 -12.40 12.12
CA LEU A 550 -35.16 -13.11 11.45
C LEU A 550 -35.36 -13.22 9.93
N ALA A 551 -36.60 -13.42 9.46
CA ALA A 551 -36.91 -13.45 8.03
C ALA A 551 -36.69 -12.08 7.36
N ILE A 552 -36.95 -10.97 8.06
CA ILE A 552 -36.59 -9.61 7.58
C ILE A 552 -35.06 -9.47 7.48
N ILE A 553 -34.31 -9.93 8.47
CA ILE A 553 -32.83 -9.89 8.44
C ILE A 553 -32.27 -10.70 7.26
N GLN A 554 -32.80 -11.90 7.01
CA GLN A 554 -32.43 -12.71 5.84
C GLN A 554 -32.87 -12.05 4.52
N GLY A 555 -34.07 -11.48 4.48
CA GLY A 555 -34.63 -10.78 3.32
C GLY A 555 -33.76 -9.59 2.88
N LEU A 556 -33.32 -8.75 3.81
CA LEU A 556 -32.43 -7.60 3.54
C LEU A 556 -31.08 -8.02 2.93
N ILE A 557 -30.59 -9.23 3.22
CA ILE A 557 -29.36 -9.78 2.64
C ILE A 557 -29.62 -10.28 1.21
N ILE A 558 -30.75 -10.97 0.98
CA ILE A 558 -31.15 -11.45 -0.35
C ILE A 558 -31.41 -10.27 -1.29
N ASP A 559 -32.08 -9.23 -0.82
CA ASP A 559 -32.36 -7.98 -1.51
C ASP A 559 -31.07 -7.29 -1.99
N ALA A 560 -30.07 -7.15 -1.10
CA ALA A 560 -28.75 -6.61 -1.44
C ALA A 560 -27.95 -7.47 -2.45
N PHE A 561 -28.22 -8.79 -2.53
CA PHE A 561 -27.67 -9.64 -3.59
C PHE A 561 -28.41 -9.49 -4.93
N GLY A 562 -29.70 -9.17 -4.91
CA GLY A 562 -30.47 -8.78 -6.09
C GLY A 562 -29.96 -7.45 -6.64
N GLU A 563 -29.96 -6.39 -5.83
CA GLU A 563 -29.56 -5.04 -6.25
C GLU A 563 -28.13 -5.02 -6.84
N LEU A 564 -27.15 -5.65 -6.18
CA LEU A 564 -25.77 -5.71 -6.70
C LEU A 564 -25.63 -6.56 -7.98
N ARG A 565 -26.58 -7.44 -8.30
CA ARG A 565 -26.64 -8.13 -9.59
C ARG A 565 -27.26 -7.22 -10.65
N ASP A 566 -28.37 -6.57 -10.33
CA ASP A 566 -29.10 -5.73 -11.27
C ASP A 566 -28.28 -4.49 -11.66
N GLN A 567 -27.53 -3.90 -10.72
CA GLN A 567 -26.52 -2.87 -11.01
C GLN A 567 -25.42 -3.35 -11.97
N GLN A 568 -25.04 -4.64 -11.93
CA GLN A 568 -24.02 -5.20 -12.83
C GLN A 568 -24.57 -5.49 -14.23
N GLU A 569 -25.81 -5.99 -14.34
CA GLU A 569 -26.46 -6.17 -15.64
C GLU A 569 -26.80 -4.82 -16.28
N GLN A 570 -27.28 -3.84 -15.51
CA GLN A 570 -27.55 -2.49 -16.01
C GLN A 570 -26.28 -1.84 -16.60
N VAL A 571 -25.12 -1.95 -15.94
CA VAL A 571 -23.86 -1.40 -16.49
C VAL A 571 -23.43 -2.09 -17.78
N LYS A 572 -23.76 -3.38 -17.95
CA LYS A 572 -23.50 -4.12 -19.19
C LYS A 572 -24.49 -3.71 -20.29
N GLU A 573 -25.79 -3.67 -19.98
CA GLU A 573 -26.85 -3.22 -20.88
C GLU A 573 -26.59 -1.79 -21.38
N ASP A 574 -26.16 -0.87 -20.50
CA ASP A 574 -25.85 0.53 -20.86
C ASP A 574 -24.67 0.65 -21.84
N MET A 575 -23.76 -0.33 -21.86
CA MET A 575 -22.65 -0.42 -22.82
C MET A 575 -23.03 -1.13 -24.12
N GLU A 576 -24.03 -2.01 -24.09
CA GLU A 576 -24.52 -2.78 -25.24
C GLU A 576 -25.64 -2.04 -26.02
N THR A 577 -26.39 -1.14 -25.36
CA THR A 577 -27.58 -0.49 -25.93
C THR A 577 -27.36 0.95 -26.43
N LYS A 578 -26.36 1.69 -25.93
CA LYS A 578 -26.12 3.08 -26.35
C LYS A 578 -24.65 3.46 -26.33
N CYS A 579 -24.27 4.46 -27.12
CA CYS A 579 -22.91 5.00 -27.06
C CYS A 579 -22.74 5.89 -25.82
N PHE A 580 -21.75 5.57 -24.98
CA PHE A 580 -21.45 6.33 -23.75
C PHE A 580 -21.16 7.82 -23.97
N ILE A 581 -20.64 8.22 -25.14
CA ILE A 581 -20.25 9.61 -25.41
C ILE A 581 -21.43 10.46 -25.89
N CYS A 582 -22.19 9.99 -26.90
CA CYS A 582 -23.29 10.77 -27.47
C CYS A 582 -24.68 10.40 -26.95
N GLY A 583 -24.83 9.29 -26.23
CA GLY A 583 -26.12 8.83 -25.69
C GLY A 583 -27.11 8.31 -26.73
N ILE A 584 -26.71 8.19 -28.00
CA ILE A 584 -27.54 7.63 -29.08
C ILE A 584 -27.55 6.09 -28.96
N GLY A 585 -28.74 5.50 -29.08
CA GLY A 585 -28.96 4.05 -29.00
C GLY A 585 -28.46 3.27 -30.23
N ASN A 586 -28.16 1.98 -30.04
CA ASN A 586 -27.74 1.05 -31.08
C ASN A 586 -28.77 0.94 -32.23
N ASP A 587 -30.08 0.96 -31.92
CA ASP A 587 -31.20 0.99 -32.88
C ASP A 587 -31.01 1.96 -34.06
N TYR A 588 -30.43 3.14 -33.79
CA TYR A 588 -30.16 4.14 -34.84
C TYR A 588 -28.97 3.76 -35.73
N PHE A 589 -27.89 3.25 -35.15
CA PHE A 589 -26.68 2.91 -35.88
C PHE A 589 -26.84 1.62 -36.69
N ASP A 590 -27.51 0.61 -36.13
CA ASP A 590 -27.70 -0.72 -36.74
C ASP A 590 -28.75 -0.74 -37.87
N THR A 591 -29.25 0.43 -38.26
CA THR A 591 -29.76 0.71 -39.62
C THR A 591 -28.74 0.34 -40.72
N VAL A 592 -27.45 0.31 -40.39
CA VAL A 592 -26.35 -0.21 -41.21
C VAL A 592 -25.75 -1.43 -40.50
N PRO A 593 -25.46 -2.55 -41.19
CA PRO A 593 -24.92 -3.75 -40.55
C PRO A 593 -23.60 -3.46 -39.82
N HIS A 594 -23.51 -3.87 -38.54
CA HIS A 594 -22.40 -3.57 -37.62
C HIS A 594 -22.17 -2.06 -37.40
N GLY A 595 -23.20 -1.24 -37.54
CA GLY A 595 -23.13 0.21 -37.37
C GLY A 595 -22.71 0.62 -35.96
N PHE A 596 -23.29 0.01 -34.91
CA PHE A 596 -22.98 0.36 -33.52
C PHE A 596 -21.55 -0.05 -33.11
N GLU A 597 -21.09 -1.23 -33.53
CA GLU A 597 -19.72 -1.71 -33.35
C GLU A 597 -18.71 -0.81 -34.09
N THR A 598 -19.01 -0.41 -35.33
CA THR A 598 -18.18 0.54 -36.09
C THR A 598 -18.12 1.91 -35.39
N HIS A 599 -19.26 2.45 -34.93
CA HIS A 599 -19.35 3.73 -34.25
C HIS A 599 -18.53 3.75 -32.93
N THR A 600 -18.64 2.69 -32.12
CA THR A 600 -17.93 2.60 -30.83
C THR A 600 -16.43 2.34 -30.98
N LEU A 601 -15.98 1.65 -32.05
CA LEU A 601 -14.56 1.36 -32.27
C LEU A 601 -13.82 2.45 -33.07
N GLN A 602 -14.47 3.12 -34.02
CA GLN A 602 -13.83 4.09 -34.93
C GLN A 602 -14.15 5.55 -34.58
N GLU A 603 -15.42 5.88 -34.30
CA GLU A 603 -15.85 7.28 -34.08
C GLU A 603 -15.69 7.69 -32.60
N HIS A 604 -16.43 7.05 -31.70
CA HIS A 604 -16.52 7.41 -30.27
C HIS A 604 -15.72 6.46 -29.37
N ASN A 605 -14.54 6.05 -29.81
CA ASN A 605 -13.65 5.18 -29.05
C ASN A 605 -13.13 5.88 -27.79
N LEU A 606 -13.49 5.35 -26.61
CA LEU A 606 -13.17 5.95 -25.31
C LEU A 606 -11.65 6.12 -25.07
N ALA A 607 -10.81 5.27 -25.66
CA ALA A 607 -9.36 5.39 -25.55
C ALA A 607 -8.79 6.57 -26.35
N ASN A 608 -9.40 6.90 -27.50
CA ASN A 608 -8.93 7.99 -28.35
C ASN A 608 -9.06 9.37 -27.67
N TYR A 609 -10.07 9.59 -26.83
CA TYR A 609 -10.18 10.81 -26.01
C TYR A 609 -9.02 10.95 -25.01
N LEU A 610 -8.55 9.85 -24.42
CA LEU A 610 -7.38 9.85 -23.53
C LEU A 610 -6.08 10.11 -24.31
N PHE A 611 -5.91 9.44 -25.46
CA PHE A 611 -4.74 9.66 -26.32
C PHE A 611 -4.69 11.08 -26.90
N PHE A 612 -5.83 11.67 -27.27
CA PHE A 612 -5.90 13.05 -27.73
C PHE A 612 -5.55 14.06 -26.64
N LEU A 613 -6.01 13.84 -25.40
CA LEU A 613 -5.59 14.67 -24.26
C LEU A 613 -4.07 14.54 -24.00
N MET A 614 -3.50 13.33 -24.13
CA MET A 614 -2.05 13.12 -24.03
C MET A 614 -1.29 13.75 -25.21
N TYR A 615 -1.86 13.81 -26.40
CA TYR A 615 -1.29 14.50 -27.57
C TYR A 615 -1.20 16.01 -27.32
N LEU A 616 -2.30 16.64 -26.89
CA LEU A 616 -2.32 18.08 -26.57
C LEU A 616 -1.30 18.45 -25.48
N ILE A 617 -1.19 17.66 -24.41
CA ILE A 617 -0.27 17.91 -23.29
C ILE A 617 1.21 17.82 -23.69
N ASN A 618 1.54 17.02 -24.70
CA ASN A 618 2.94 16.81 -25.16
C ASN A 618 3.32 17.66 -26.39
N LYS A 619 2.42 18.53 -26.87
CA LYS A 619 2.62 19.37 -28.06
C LYS A 619 2.80 20.82 -27.64
N ASP A 620 3.74 21.53 -28.26
CA ASP A 620 3.98 22.94 -27.96
C ASP A 620 2.77 23.81 -28.36
N GLU A 621 2.42 24.77 -27.51
CA GLU A 621 1.23 25.63 -27.66
C GLU A 621 1.25 26.46 -28.95
N THR A 622 2.44 26.73 -29.50
CA THR A 622 2.64 27.41 -30.79
C THR A 622 2.37 26.52 -32.01
N GLU A 623 2.32 25.19 -31.86
CA GLU A 623 2.06 24.25 -32.95
C GLU A 623 0.60 23.75 -32.98
N HIS A 624 -0.23 24.17 -32.03
CA HIS A 624 -1.64 23.79 -31.99
C HIS A 624 -2.38 24.27 -33.26
N THR A 625 -3.13 23.36 -33.90
CA THR A 625 -4.06 23.73 -34.96
C THR A 625 -5.27 24.49 -34.39
N GLY A 626 -6.02 25.20 -35.23
CA GLY A 626 -7.15 26.02 -34.75
C GLY A 626 -8.21 25.23 -33.95
N GLN A 627 -8.41 23.94 -34.26
CA GLN A 627 -9.29 23.04 -33.52
C GLN A 627 -8.65 22.58 -32.19
N GLU A 628 -7.36 22.25 -32.20
CA GLU A 628 -6.62 21.90 -30.98
C GLU A 628 -6.59 23.05 -29.97
N SER A 629 -6.28 24.28 -30.42
CA SER A 629 -6.28 25.49 -29.58
C SER A 629 -7.65 25.78 -28.96
N TYR A 630 -8.73 25.51 -29.69
CA TYR A 630 -10.10 25.66 -29.20
C TYR A 630 -10.44 24.66 -28.09
N VAL A 631 -10.12 23.37 -28.28
CA VAL A 631 -10.34 22.34 -27.25
C VAL A 631 -9.39 22.53 -26.05
N TRP A 632 -8.14 22.92 -26.29
CA TRP A 632 -7.16 23.22 -25.24
C TRP A 632 -7.63 24.39 -24.37
N LYS A 633 -8.16 25.46 -24.98
CA LYS A 633 -8.79 26.57 -24.26
C LYS A 633 -9.95 26.09 -23.39
N MET A 634 -10.92 25.34 -23.93
CA MET A 634 -12.03 24.79 -23.15
C MET A 634 -11.56 23.91 -21.99
N TYR A 635 -10.53 23.08 -22.21
CA TYR A 635 -9.97 22.21 -21.20
C TYR A 635 -9.34 22.97 -20.02
N GLN A 636 -8.69 24.11 -20.30
CA GLN A 636 -8.20 25.05 -19.28
C GLN A 636 -9.35 25.74 -18.54
N GLU A 637 -10.33 26.27 -19.27
CA GLU A 637 -11.55 26.93 -18.73
C GLU A 637 -12.49 25.96 -17.98
N ARG A 638 -12.23 24.65 -18.08
CA ARG A 638 -13.02 23.53 -17.53
C ARG A 638 -14.44 23.43 -18.13
N CYS A 639 -14.62 23.87 -19.37
CA CYS A 639 -15.84 23.63 -20.15
C CYS A 639 -15.79 22.27 -20.87
N TRP A 640 -16.95 21.63 -21.07
CA TRP A 640 -17.09 20.29 -21.67
C TRP A 640 -18.03 20.26 -22.90
N GLU A 641 -18.44 21.44 -23.39
CA GLU A 641 -19.35 21.60 -24.54
C GLU A 641 -18.79 21.04 -25.86
N PHE A 642 -17.49 20.75 -25.93
CA PHE A 642 -16.86 20.13 -27.10
C PHE A 642 -17.14 18.62 -27.24
N PHE A 643 -17.79 17.97 -26.27
CA PHE A 643 -18.23 16.58 -26.41
C PHE A 643 -19.54 16.51 -27.23
N PRO A 644 -19.67 15.55 -28.18
CA PRO A 644 -20.86 15.42 -29.04
C PRO A 644 -22.03 14.76 -28.29
N ALA A 645 -22.53 15.40 -27.23
CA ALA A 645 -23.65 14.89 -26.45
C ALA A 645 -24.98 15.08 -27.20
N GLY A 646 -25.70 13.98 -27.45
CA GLY A 646 -26.98 13.97 -28.17
C GLY A 646 -26.89 13.90 -29.69
N ASP A 647 -25.69 13.99 -30.28
CA ASP A 647 -25.48 13.99 -31.74
C ASP A 647 -24.23 13.21 -32.16
N CYS A 648 -24.08 12.91 -33.45
CA CYS A 648 -22.87 12.28 -33.99
C CYS A 648 -22.65 12.68 -35.46
N PHE A 649 -21.44 12.45 -35.99
CA PHE A 649 -21.08 12.86 -37.34
C PHE A 649 -22.07 12.35 -38.40
N ARG A 650 -22.39 11.05 -38.38
CA ARG A 650 -23.37 10.48 -39.33
C ARG A 650 -24.74 11.18 -39.25
N LYS A 651 -25.24 11.42 -38.04
CA LYS A 651 -26.56 12.03 -37.80
C LYS A 651 -26.63 13.50 -38.22
N GLN A 652 -25.56 14.27 -37.98
CA GLN A 652 -25.47 15.67 -38.40
C GLN A 652 -25.48 15.83 -39.93
N TYR A 653 -24.95 14.86 -40.68
CA TYR A 653 -24.82 14.90 -42.14
C TYR A 653 -25.74 13.90 -42.87
N GLU A 654 -26.75 13.32 -42.22
CA GLU A 654 -27.58 12.25 -42.80
C GLU A 654 -28.37 12.73 -44.03
N ASP A 655 -28.92 13.95 -43.99
CA ASP A 655 -29.60 14.63 -45.11
C ASP A 655 -28.64 15.09 -46.25
N GLN A 656 -27.33 14.89 -46.10
CA GLN A 656 -26.30 15.32 -47.06
C GLN A 656 -25.45 14.16 -47.62
N LEU A 657 -25.59 12.96 -47.06
CA LEU A 657 -24.82 11.75 -47.41
C LEU A 657 -25.69 10.61 -47.95
N ASN A 658 -27.01 10.68 -47.77
CA ASN A 658 -28.01 9.80 -48.40
C ASN A 658 -28.63 10.44 -49.66
#